data_AF-A0A9W8TKT6-F1
#
_entry.id   AF-A0A9W8TKT6-F1
#
_cell.length_a   1.000
_cell.length_b   1.000
_cell.length_c   1.000
_cell.angle_alpha   90.00
_cell.angle_beta   90.00
_cell.angle_gamma   90.00
#
_symmetry.space_group_name_H-M   'P 1'
#
loop_
_entity.id
_entity.type
_entity.pdbx_description
1 polymer ?
#
loop_
_entity_poly.entity_id
_entity_poly.type
_entity_poly.pdbx_seq_one_letter_code
_entity_poly.pdbx_strand_id
1 'polypeptide(L)'
;MAFKKHGRQYDVVVYGATGYTGLLTAEFIASQFPTNTKWAVAGRSAPKLEEVVKTCRGVNPDRKPPHIEVCGLDDTELAALAKKTYILITTVGPYSRYGEHAFKACAEAGTHYLDCTGEAVWHHEMIKKYGAAAKASGACMFPQSAVESAPPDLVTFSLASFIKSELSAPVGDVVVSLHELHSAPSGGTLASVVSLFEVFSVKQVAASHKPYALSPVPNPKSAPKPSIQSRLTGAHYIPNLGRLCTSVTSGTDTAVVQRTWGLFQQEPGLRKNAYGPNFTYREFAKTRNVVSAMFMHYGIIVGGMLLAFCSPFRNLVRRFVVQPGQGPSKEDSANDYIEYRGVATPDTQSGSGKQALCRAWYQGSMYYMTGFFLAQGARTLLEDDLELRGGVYTPACLGQGMNNLTTILECDAVEGSPAKLFAGFNKPISACAEPASAASDQSAVGDCPRLPYRALYMAPAMHEEHAPRPRGVLQLAIRQCYLPLITDYVAGTAMALSSMPCPQPFCPKMGPQRSSKTAEKLKLLPNPELEEEELDEESNRDVYSQYTRIKDPMARRDAARLGKADRERLPRVTAYCTANKYQMENLMRFLKGRGKSKGANPKLIDECIYSPYNYGPINHAQRSEPFEETQDRPIYGHERRHSTGELQAEEHSDAYQREALADFRSQHQHGHEPEHSFNPGRDANNDLAYPEGSSMEHSHSRTVDANFDTHVHTPEVFLFDYGVVVIWGMSLAHEQRFLKDIAKFELEKLDPDDVETECFNFYYTREYQARIYNDFITLRDKGNYKTKLAISHALAQSVKTSLFEELLASTIDACKDIPTQIAMAGKISLSQTQINMQIGELFILRINIHLNGSLLDTPELFWVEPHLEPVYQAVRSYLEMDQRVGLLTERLDVIADLLAVLKDQLSHGHGEMLEWIVIVLIAAEILVAAINIVVDLYAGV
;
A
#
# COMPACT_ATOMS: atom_id res chain seq x y z
N MET A 1 28.17 -15.27 -6.41
CA MET A 1 29.52 -14.82 -6.01
C MET A 1 29.40 -14.02 -4.71
N ALA A 2 30.42 -13.25 -4.33
CA ALA A 2 30.34 -12.32 -3.20
C ALA A 2 30.23 -10.88 -3.74
N PHE A 3 29.36 -10.07 -3.12
CA PHE A 3 29.17 -8.68 -3.52
C PHE A 3 30.43 -7.81 -3.28
N LYS A 4 30.60 -6.80 -4.13
CA LYS A 4 31.64 -5.76 -4.00
C LYS A 4 31.59 -5.10 -2.62
N LYS A 5 32.76 -4.81 -2.05
CA LYS A 5 32.87 -4.07 -0.78
C LYS A 5 32.73 -2.57 -1.04
N HIS A 6 31.79 -1.93 -0.33
CA HIS A 6 31.57 -0.49 -0.35
C HIS A 6 31.36 0.08 1.06
N GLY A 7 31.60 1.38 1.24
CA GLY A 7 31.43 2.08 2.52
C GLY A 7 29.98 2.47 2.88
N ARG A 8 28.99 2.17 2.03
CA ARG A 8 27.56 2.46 2.26
C ARG A 8 26.96 1.53 3.33
N GLN A 9 25.90 2.01 3.98
CA GLN A 9 25.15 1.28 5.01
C GLN A 9 24.33 0.13 4.40
N TYR A 10 23.67 0.38 3.27
CA TYR A 10 22.89 -0.61 2.53
C TYR A 10 23.50 -0.90 1.17
N ASP A 11 23.50 -2.18 0.80
CA ASP A 11 23.90 -2.68 -0.51
C ASP A 11 22.81 -2.36 -1.54
N VAL A 12 21.53 -2.55 -1.16
CA VAL A 12 20.34 -2.18 -1.96
C VAL A 12 19.26 -1.57 -1.07
N VAL A 13 18.53 -0.56 -1.58
CA VAL A 13 17.26 -0.10 -1.00
C VAL A 13 16.16 -0.13 -2.07
N VAL A 14 14.97 -0.61 -1.70
CA VAL A 14 13.76 -0.56 -2.56
C VAL A 14 12.86 0.58 -2.07
N TYR A 15 12.88 1.71 -2.78
CA TYR A 15 12.04 2.88 -2.49
C TYR A 15 10.72 2.82 -3.28
N GLY A 16 9.60 2.88 -2.57
CA GLY A 16 8.28 2.55 -3.10
C GLY A 16 7.86 1.10 -2.89
N ALA A 17 8.51 0.38 -1.96
CA ALA A 17 8.28 -1.04 -1.69
C ALA A 17 6.83 -1.40 -1.32
N THR A 18 6.03 -0.45 -0.84
CA THR A 18 4.61 -0.63 -0.51
C THR A 18 3.67 -0.58 -1.72
N GLY A 19 4.19 -0.35 -2.94
CA GLY A 19 3.42 -0.44 -4.18
C GLY A 19 3.61 -1.80 -4.85
N TYR A 20 2.62 -2.23 -5.65
CA TYR A 20 2.58 -3.54 -6.34
C TYR A 20 3.94 -4.04 -6.87
N THR A 21 4.58 -3.31 -7.81
CA THR A 21 5.89 -3.68 -8.36
C THR A 21 7.02 -3.69 -7.31
N GLY A 22 6.95 -2.79 -6.33
CA GLY A 22 7.92 -2.69 -5.24
C GLY A 22 7.89 -3.90 -4.31
N LEU A 23 6.70 -4.40 -3.98
CA LEU A 23 6.51 -5.63 -3.20
C LEU A 23 7.09 -6.84 -3.96
N LEU A 24 6.77 -7.02 -5.24
CA LEU A 24 7.31 -8.13 -6.04
C LEU A 24 8.83 -8.05 -6.19
N THR A 25 9.40 -6.84 -6.28
CA THR A 25 10.86 -6.63 -6.26
C THR A 25 11.47 -7.01 -4.92
N ALA A 26 10.81 -6.69 -3.80
CA ALA A 26 11.25 -7.06 -2.46
C ALA A 26 11.15 -8.59 -2.22
N GLU A 27 10.10 -9.26 -2.69
CA GLU A 27 9.97 -10.72 -2.66
C GLU A 27 11.10 -11.40 -3.47
N PHE A 28 11.43 -10.87 -4.65
CA PHE A 28 12.54 -11.40 -5.45
C PHE A 28 13.90 -11.19 -4.78
N ILE A 29 14.14 -10.02 -4.19
CA ILE A 29 15.36 -9.77 -3.41
C ILE A 29 15.44 -10.73 -2.23
N ALA A 30 14.35 -10.90 -1.47
CA ALA A 30 14.29 -11.79 -0.29
C ALA A 30 14.62 -13.25 -0.63
N SER A 31 14.12 -13.75 -1.77
CA SER A 31 14.33 -15.13 -2.23
C SER A 31 15.70 -15.35 -2.91
N GLN A 32 16.15 -14.47 -3.81
CA GLN A 32 17.28 -14.76 -4.71
C GLN A 32 18.64 -14.15 -4.31
N PHE A 33 18.65 -13.14 -3.44
CA PHE A 33 19.92 -12.52 -3.00
C PHE A 33 20.58 -13.31 -1.85
N PRO A 34 21.91 -13.24 -1.69
CA PRO A 34 22.62 -13.81 -0.54
C PRO A 34 22.01 -13.38 0.80
N THR A 35 21.88 -14.32 1.75
CA THR A 35 21.21 -14.09 3.05
C THR A 35 21.89 -13.06 3.95
N ASN A 36 23.15 -12.72 3.65
CA ASN A 36 23.94 -11.68 4.32
C ASN A 36 23.84 -10.28 3.67
N THR A 37 23.05 -10.10 2.61
CA THR A 37 22.81 -8.79 1.97
C THR A 37 22.28 -7.77 2.97
N LYS A 38 22.90 -6.59 3.06
CA LYS A 38 22.38 -5.46 3.81
C LYS A 38 21.39 -4.70 2.93
N TRP A 39 20.11 -4.70 3.27
CA TRP A 39 19.10 -4.04 2.46
C TRP A 39 17.97 -3.45 3.29
N ALA A 40 17.27 -2.49 2.70
CA ALA A 40 16.11 -1.84 3.30
C ALA A 40 14.94 -1.75 2.31
N VAL A 41 13.73 -1.70 2.87
CA VAL A 41 12.51 -1.25 2.16
C VAL A 41 12.20 0.17 2.62
N ALA A 42 11.83 1.03 1.67
CA ALA A 42 11.66 2.47 1.92
C ALA A 42 10.38 3.03 1.31
N GLY A 43 9.82 4.05 1.97
CA GLY A 43 8.56 4.70 1.59
C GLY A 43 7.93 5.48 2.74
N ARG A 44 6.74 6.04 2.51
CA ARG A 44 6.12 7.06 3.37
C ARG A 44 5.37 6.55 4.61
N SER A 45 5.14 5.24 4.73
CA SER A 45 4.29 4.65 5.78
C SER A 45 5.00 3.48 6.42
N ALA A 46 5.41 3.63 7.70
CA ALA A 46 6.09 2.58 8.44
C ALA A 46 5.22 1.30 8.58
N PRO A 47 3.92 1.36 8.94
CA PRO A 47 3.08 0.15 9.03
C PRO A 47 3.04 -0.65 7.73
N LYS A 48 2.90 0.02 6.58
CA LYS A 48 2.89 -0.67 5.27
C LYS A 48 4.26 -1.21 4.86
N LEU A 49 5.36 -0.66 5.39
CA LEU A 49 6.70 -1.23 5.23
C LEU A 49 6.90 -2.45 6.14
N GLU A 50 6.30 -2.47 7.34
CA GLU A 50 6.27 -3.66 8.22
C GLU A 50 5.51 -4.83 7.59
N GLU A 51 4.41 -4.56 6.87
CA GLU A 51 3.71 -5.57 6.06
C GLU A 51 4.62 -6.17 4.97
N VAL A 52 5.35 -5.34 4.23
CA VAL A 52 6.33 -5.81 3.23
C VAL A 52 7.45 -6.63 3.90
N VAL A 53 7.95 -6.20 5.06
CA VAL A 53 8.95 -6.94 5.84
C VAL A 53 8.41 -8.29 6.30
N LYS A 54 7.15 -8.36 6.75
CA LYS A 54 6.46 -9.59 7.15
C LYS A 54 6.34 -10.56 5.98
N THR A 55 5.94 -10.09 4.79
CA THR A 55 5.90 -10.91 3.56
C THR A 55 7.29 -11.41 3.17
N CYS A 56 8.32 -10.55 3.23
CA CYS A 56 9.70 -10.95 2.93
C CYS A 56 10.24 -12.02 3.89
N ARG A 57 9.87 -11.98 5.18
CA ARG A 57 10.19 -13.06 6.15
C ARG A 57 9.47 -14.37 5.82
N GLY A 58 8.23 -14.30 5.32
CA GLY A 58 7.49 -15.48 4.86
C GLY A 58 8.12 -16.16 3.64
N VAL A 59 8.75 -15.38 2.75
CA VAL A 59 9.46 -15.88 1.57
C VAL A 59 10.80 -16.56 1.91
N ASN A 60 11.52 -16.07 2.93
CA ASN A 60 12.80 -16.65 3.37
C ASN A 60 13.02 -16.46 4.88
N PRO A 61 12.57 -17.40 5.74
CA PRO A 61 12.61 -17.25 7.20
C PRO A 61 14.01 -17.18 7.81
N ASP A 62 15.00 -17.85 7.22
CA ASP A 62 16.38 -17.91 7.72
C ASP A 62 17.18 -16.62 7.44
N ARG A 63 16.60 -15.70 6.66
CA ARG A 63 17.23 -14.44 6.28
C ARG A 63 16.97 -13.35 7.31
N LYS A 64 17.99 -12.52 7.57
CA LYS A 64 17.78 -11.26 8.30
C LYS A 64 16.78 -10.36 7.55
N PRO A 65 15.74 -9.85 8.20
CA PRO A 65 14.74 -9.02 7.53
C PRO A 65 15.36 -7.72 6.98
N PRO A 66 14.79 -7.14 5.92
CA PRO A 66 15.16 -5.79 5.49
C PRO A 66 14.96 -4.78 6.63
N HIS A 67 15.81 -3.76 6.65
CA HIS A 67 15.57 -2.57 7.46
C HIS A 67 14.39 -1.76 6.88
N ILE A 68 13.80 -0.90 7.71
CA ILE A 68 12.77 0.07 7.29
C ILE A 68 13.42 1.45 7.27
N GLU A 69 13.29 2.14 6.15
CA GLU A 69 13.69 3.54 5.99
C GLU A 69 12.45 4.35 5.60
N VAL A 70 11.84 5.03 6.58
CA VAL A 70 10.72 5.95 6.30
C VAL A 70 11.28 7.13 5.50
N CYS A 71 10.68 7.40 4.35
CA CYS A 71 11.16 8.42 3.41
C CYS A 71 9.99 9.05 2.64
N GLY A 72 9.93 10.37 2.68
CA GLY A 72 9.02 11.27 2.00
C GLY A 72 9.21 11.34 0.48
N LEU A 73 8.76 12.46 -0.09
CA LEU A 73 8.83 12.79 -1.52
C LEU A 73 9.55 14.14 -1.74
N ASP A 74 10.55 14.41 -0.93
CA ASP A 74 11.33 15.65 -0.90
C ASP A 74 12.82 15.39 -1.16
N ASP A 75 13.54 16.44 -1.58
CA ASP A 75 14.98 16.38 -1.87
C ASP A 75 15.83 16.05 -0.62
N THR A 76 15.40 16.44 0.58
CA THR A 76 16.17 16.34 1.82
C THR A 76 16.25 14.90 2.32
N GLU A 77 15.11 14.23 2.48
CA GLU A 77 15.05 12.84 2.91
C GLU A 77 15.62 11.91 1.84
N LEU A 78 15.34 12.14 0.55
CA LEU A 78 15.91 11.34 -0.54
C LEU A 78 17.44 11.53 -0.68
N ALA A 79 17.98 12.73 -0.44
CA ALA A 79 19.43 12.93 -0.36
C ALA A 79 20.06 12.23 0.86
N ALA A 80 19.35 12.13 1.99
CA ALA A 80 19.81 11.34 3.14
C ALA A 80 19.78 9.84 2.84
N LEU A 81 18.70 9.33 2.24
CA LEU A 81 18.55 7.93 1.84
C LEU A 81 19.60 7.52 0.79
N ALA A 82 19.82 8.34 -0.23
CA ALA A 82 20.84 8.10 -1.25
C ALA A 82 22.25 7.99 -0.64
N LYS A 83 22.61 8.86 0.32
CA LYS A 83 23.92 8.83 1.00
C LYS A 83 24.17 7.54 1.80
N LYS A 84 23.12 6.94 2.38
CA LYS A 84 23.19 5.62 3.08
C LYS A 84 23.37 4.44 2.11
N THR A 85 23.03 4.61 0.84
CA THR A 85 22.70 3.52 -0.09
C THR A 85 23.76 3.34 -1.18
N TYR A 86 24.05 2.11 -1.59
CA TYR A 86 24.90 1.82 -2.75
C TYR A 86 24.10 1.73 -4.06
N ILE A 87 22.98 0.99 -4.06
CA ILE A 87 22.00 0.94 -5.16
C ILE A 87 20.60 1.27 -4.64
N LEU A 88 19.98 2.31 -5.20
CA LEU A 88 18.56 2.60 -5.01
C LEU A 88 17.75 2.03 -6.17
N ILE A 89 16.87 1.07 -5.89
CA ILE A 89 15.79 0.70 -6.81
C ILE A 89 14.59 1.56 -6.44
N THR A 90 13.93 2.19 -7.42
CA THR A 90 12.64 2.86 -7.19
C THR A 90 11.51 2.27 -8.03
N THR A 91 10.32 2.23 -7.42
CA THR A 91 9.05 1.87 -8.07
C THR A 91 7.99 2.96 -7.86
N VAL A 92 8.39 4.22 -7.64
CA VAL A 92 7.51 5.36 -7.31
C VAL A 92 7.10 6.14 -8.55
N GLY A 93 6.09 5.63 -9.26
CA GLY A 93 5.43 6.33 -10.37
C GLY A 93 4.20 7.16 -9.95
N PRO A 94 3.68 8.05 -10.81
CA PRO A 94 4.23 8.44 -12.12
C PRO A 94 5.55 9.20 -12.01
N TYR A 95 6.53 8.82 -12.82
CA TYR A 95 7.88 9.36 -12.77
C TYR A 95 7.93 10.81 -13.23
N SER A 96 7.06 11.18 -14.19
CA SER A 96 6.73 12.56 -14.57
C SER A 96 6.47 13.52 -13.40
N ARG A 97 6.02 13.02 -12.24
CA ARG A 97 5.72 13.86 -11.05
C ARG A 97 6.70 13.64 -9.91
N TYR A 98 7.08 12.39 -9.66
CA TYR A 98 7.70 11.99 -8.38
C TYR A 98 9.12 11.41 -8.54
N GLY A 99 9.50 10.99 -9.75
CA GLY A 99 10.78 10.30 -9.97
C GLY A 99 12.01 11.20 -9.90
N GLU A 100 11.87 12.50 -10.17
CA GLU A 100 13.02 13.41 -10.31
C GLU A 100 13.83 13.56 -9.00
N HIS A 101 13.17 13.61 -7.84
CA HIS A 101 13.83 13.75 -6.54
C HIS A 101 14.80 12.59 -6.26
N ALA A 102 14.36 11.35 -6.49
CA ALA A 102 15.18 10.15 -6.29
C ALA A 102 16.32 10.05 -7.33
N PHE A 103 16.04 10.39 -8.59
CA PHE A 103 17.04 10.41 -9.66
C PHE A 103 18.15 11.43 -9.39
N LYS A 104 17.75 12.66 -9.03
CA LYS A 104 18.67 13.75 -8.64
C LYS A 104 19.52 13.34 -7.45
N ALA A 105 18.90 12.89 -6.35
CA ALA A 105 19.60 12.52 -5.12
C ALA A 105 20.68 11.44 -5.37
N CYS A 106 20.38 10.44 -6.21
CA CYS A 106 21.36 9.40 -6.55
C CYS A 106 22.47 9.90 -7.47
N ALA A 107 22.13 10.69 -8.50
CA ALA A 107 23.08 11.30 -9.42
C ALA A 107 24.06 12.26 -8.72
N GLU A 108 23.60 12.99 -7.70
CA GLU A 108 24.42 13.90 -6.89
C GLU A 108 25.23 13.16 -5.81
N ALA A 109 24.65 12.15 -5.14
CA ALA A 109 25.30 11.46 -4.01
C ALA A 109 26.36 10.42 -4.41
N GLY A 110 26.47 10.04 -5.70
CA GLY A 110 27.31 8.93 -6.14
C GLY A 110 26.71 7.57 -5.78
N THR A 111 25.41 7.41 -6.03
CA THR A 111 24.62 6.21 -5.68
C THR A 111 24.02 5.65 -6.97
N HIS A 112 24.13 4.34 -7.18
CA HIS A 112 23.57 3.68 -8.36
C HIS A 112 22.04 3.67 -8.28
N TYR A 113 21.38 3.69 -9.43
CA TYR A 113 19.93 3.88 -9.52
C TYR A 113 19.31 2.95 -10.57
N LEU A 114 18.17 2.33 -10.28
CA LEU A 114 17.33 1.62 -11.25
C LEU A 114 15.86 2.00 -11.06
N ASP A 115 15.11 2.09 -12.16
CA ASP A 115 13.65 2.28 -12.11
C ASP A 115 12.90 1.50 -13.18
N CYS A 116 11.57 1.48 -13.05
CA CYS A 116 10.66 0.80 -13.96
C CYS A 116 9.81 1.75 -14.82
N THR A 117 10.33 2.89 -15.26
CA THR A 117 9.53 3.86 -16.04
C THR A 117 9.40 3.51 -17.52
N GLY A 118 8.18 3.62 -18.05
CA GLY A 118 7.90 3.65 -19.50
C GLY A 118 8.01 5.05 -20.12
N GLU A 119 8.28 6.08 -19.31
CA GLU A 119 8.15 7.50 -19.69
C GLU A 119 9.42 8.03 -20.39
N ALA A 120 9.65 7.65 -21.66
CA ALA A 120 10.83 8.05 -22.45
C ALA A 120 11.09 9.57 -22.50
N VAL A 121 10.04 10.40 -22.42
CA VAL A 121 10.16 11.86 -22.34
C VAL A 121 10.75 12.33 -21.00
N TRP A 122 10.42 11.68 -19.89
CA TRP A 122 11.03 11.96 -18.59
C TRP A 122 12.49 11.51 -18.57
N HIS A 123 12.79 10.31 -19.09
CA HIS A 123 14.18 9.83 -19.24
C HIS A 123 15.02 10.79 -20.10
N HIS A 124 14.47 11.31 -21.20
CA HIS A 124 15.13 12.32 -22.05
C HIS A 124 15.45 13.63 -21.30
N GLU A 125 14.59 14.09 -20.39
CA GLU A 125 14.87 15.25 -19.54
C GLU A 125 15.87 14.93 -18.41
N MET A 126 15.80 13.74 -17.79
CA MET A 126 16.75 13.33 -16.75
C MET A 126 18.18 13.22 -17.28
N ILE A 127 18.36 12.71 -18.51
CA ILE A 127 19.67 12.69 -19.19
C ILE A 127 20.24 14.12 -19.30
N LYS A 128 19.43 15.10 -19.69
CA LYS A 128 19.86 16.50 -19.85
C LYS A 128 20.21 17.16 -18.52
N LYS A 129 19.33 17.01 -17.51
CA LYS A 129 19.47 17.65 -16.21
C LYS A 129 20.64 17.08 -15.40
N TYR A 130 20.73 15.75 -15.31
CA TYR A 130 21.56 15.07 -14.30
C TYR A 130 22.60 14.12 -14.90
N GLY A 131 22.62 13.89 -16.22
CA GLY A 131 23.60 12.98 -16.84
C GLY A 131 25.07 13.41 -16.65
N ALA A 132 25.32 14.72 -16.55
CA ALA A 132 26.63 15.26 -16.21
C ALA A 132 26.99 15.05 -14.72
N ALA A 133 26.03 15.26 -13.81
CA ALA A 133 26.21 15.04 -12.37
C ALA A 133 26.50 13.56 -12.06
N ALA A 134 25.71 12.64 -12.63
CA ALA A 134 25.92 11.20 -12.51
C ALA A 134 27.29 10.74 -13.03
N LYS A 135 27.81 11.38 -14.09
CA LYS A 135 29.15 11.08 -14.61
C LYS A 135 30.28 11.72 -13.77
N ALA A 136 30.02 12.82 -13.08
CA ALA A 136 30.96 13.44 -12.15
C ALA A 136 31.05 12.70 -10.79
N SER A 137 29.92 12.17 -10.30
CA SER A 137 29.83 11.44 -9.03
C SER A 137 30.14 9.94 -9.13
N GLY A 138 30.21 9.40 -10.35
CA GLY A 138 30.35 7.96 -10.60
C GLY A 138 29.04 7.16 -10.53
N ALA A 139 27.91 7.80 -10.21
CA ALA A 139 26.61 7.15 -10.19
C ALA A 139 26.24 6.58 -11.57
N CYS A 140 25.99 5.26 -11.63
CA CYS A 140 25.43 4.62 -12.83
C CYS A 140 23.91 4.49 -12.68
N MET A 141 23.17 5.15 -13.58
CA MET A 141 21.72 5.25 -13.56
C MET A 141 21.10 4.38 -14.67
N PHE A 142 20.17 3.49 -14.35
CA PHE A 142 19.49 2.59 -15.29
C PHE A 142 17.96 2.77 -15.22
N PRO A 143 17.43 3.93 -15.64
CA PRO A 143 15.99 4.09 -15.82
C PRO A 143 15.49 3.14 -16.92
N GLN A 144 14.20 2.83 -16.90
CA GLN A 144 13.53 1.97 -17.89
C GLN A 144 14.02 0.50 -17.86
N SER A 145 14.31 -0.02 -16.66
CA SER A 145 14.70 -1.42 -16.41
C SER A 145 13.47 -2.31 -16.15
N ALA A 146 12.48 -2.28 -17.05
CA ALA A 146 11.18 -2.96 -16.92
C ALA A 146 10.82 -3.81 -18.15
N VAL A 147 9.62 -4.40 -18.17
CA VAL A 147 9.10 -5.12 -19.36
C VAL A 147 8.94 -4.20 -20.57
N GLU A 148 8.60 -2.93 -20.34
CA GLU A 148 8.84 -1.87 -21.31
C GLU A 148 10.36 -1.57 -21.27
N SER A 149 11.01 -1.65 -22.44
CA SER A 149 12.43 -1.43 -22.72
C SER A 149 13.46 -2.51 -22.37
N ALA A 150 13.42 -3.23 -21.24
CA ALA A 150 14.51 -4.19 -20.94
C ALA A 150 14.51 -5.45 -21.84
N PRO A 151 13.39 -6.18 -22.07
CA PRO A 151 13.35 -7.28 -23.03
C PRO A 151 13.78 -6.91 -24.45
N PRO A 152 13.28 -5.84 -25.12
CA PRO A 152 13.72 -5.53 -26.48
C PRO A 152 15.19 -5.11 -26.58
N ASP A 153 15.75 -4.46 -25.55
CA ASP A 153 17.17 -4.12 -25.49
C ASP A 153 18.06 -5.36 -25.32
N LEU A 154 17.66 -6.31 -24.45
CA LEU A 154 18.37 -7.58 -24.25
C LEU A 154 18.20 -8.57 -25.43
N VAL A 155 17.04 -8.59 -26.09
CA VAL A 155 16.82 -9.33 -27.35
C VAL A 155 17.71 -8.74 -28.45
N THR A 156 17.78 -7.42 -28.58
CA THR A 156 18.66 -6.75 -29.55
C THR A 156 20.13 -7.03 -29.25
N PHE A 157 20.54 -6.95 -27.99
CA PHE A 157 21.90 -7.28 -27.55
C PHE A 157 22.28 -8.72 -27.86
N SER A 158 21.37 -9.67 -27.63
CA SER A 158 21.58 -11.10 -27.90
C SER A 158 21.70 -11.37 -29.40
N LEU A 159 20.78 -10.82 -30.21
CA LEU A 159 20.85 -10.87 -31.68
C LEU A 159 22.15 -10.26 -32.23
N ALA A 160 22.57 -9.11 -31.70
CA ALA A 160 23.79 -8.43 -32.14
C ALA A 160 25.05 -9.23 -31.78
N SER A 161 25.08 -9.80 -30.58
CA SER A 161 26.16 -10.68 -30.12
C SER A 161 26.26 -11.93 -31.00
N PHE A 162 25.12 -12.53 -31.34
CA PHE A 162 25.04 -13.71 -32.21
C PHE A 162 25.50 -13.43 -33.65
N ILE A 163 25.07 -12.32 -34.27
CA ILE A 163 25.59 -11.92 -35.60
C ILE A 163 27.10 -11.69 -35.55
N LYS A 164 27.61 -11.11 -34.46
CA LYS A 164 29.03 -10.84 -34.28
C LYS A 164 29.88 -12.10 -34.07
N SER A 165 29.37 -13.12 -33.37
CA SER A 165 30.08 -14.39 -33.18
C SER A 165 29.93 -15.32 -34.38
N GLU A 166 28.70 -15.66 -34.77
CA GLU A 166 28.43 -16.73 -35.75
C GLU A 166 28.53 -16.26 -37.21
N LEU A 167 28.21 -14.99 -37.49
CA LEU A 167 28.25 -14.44 -38.84
C LEU A 167 29.45 -13.50 -39.08
N SER A 168 30.25 -13.21 -38.03
CA SER A 168 31.42 -12.32 -38.07
C SER A 168 31.18 -10.95 -38.72
N ALA A 169 29.95 -10.43 -38.60
CA ALA A 169 29.48 -9.25 -39.34
C ALA A 169 29.02 -8.12 -38.39
N PRO A 170 29.04 -6.85 -38.85
CA PRO A 170 28.29 -5.77 -38.20
C PRO A 170 26.78 -5.93 -38.42
N VAL A 171 25.98 -5.45 -37.47
CA VAL A 171 24.52 -5.50 -37.49
C VAL A 171 23.94 -4.37 -38.35
N GLY A 172 23.02 -4.73 -39.24
CA GLY A 172 22.24 -3.81 -40.06
C GLY A 172 20.89 -3.48 -39.41
N ASP A 173 19.81 -4.08 -39.89
CA ASP A 173 18.46 -3.82 -39.39
C ASP A 173 17.99 -4.91 -38.42
N VAL A 174 17.46 -4.48 -37.27
CA VAL A 174 16.85 -5.31 -36.23
C VAL A 174 15.36 -4.97 -36.13
N VAL A 175 14.53 -6.01 -36.11
CA VAL A 175 13.09 -5.92 -35.89
C VAL A 175 12.71 -6.77 -34.70
N VAL A 176 12.08 -6.16 -33.69
CA VAL A 176 11.47 -6.89 -32.58
C VAL A 176 9.94 -6.85 -32.69
N SER A 177 9.32 -7.97 -32.35
CA SER A 177 7.88 -8.12 -32.15
C SER A 177 7.64 -8.40 -30.68
N LEU A 178 6.83 -7.59 -30.02
CA LEU A 178 6.02 -8.08 -28.92
C LEU A 178 5.05 -9.11 -29.53
N HIS A 179 5.31 -10.38 -29.27
CA HIS A 179 4.66 -11.49 -29.96
C HIS A 179 3.38 -11.89 -29.23
N GLU A 180 3.45 -12.16 -27.94
CA GLU A 180 2.28 -12.42 -27.10
C GLU A 180 2.44 -11.70 -25.76
N LEU A 181 1.31 -11.20 -25.24
CA LEU A 181 1.21 -10.51 -23.96
C LEU A 181 -0.17 -10.82 -23.36
N HIS A 182 -0.19 -11.74 -22.41
CA HIS A 182 -1.32 -11.94 -21.51
C HIS A 182 -0.87 -11.41 -20.15
N SER A 183 -1.27 -10.18 -19.83
CA SER A 183 -1.11 -9.54 -18.52
C SER A 183 -1.98 -8.27 -18.45
N ALA A 184 -2.61 -8.00 -17.31
CA ALA A 184 -3.50 -6.85 -17.13
C ALA A 184 -2.77 -5.60 -16.56
N PRO A 185 -3.17 -4.37 -16.94
CA PRO A 185 -2.48 -3.15 -16.48
C PRO A 185 -2.76 -2.84 -15.00
N SER A 186 -1.72 -2.52 -14.24
CA SER A 186 -1.85 -2.07 -12.84
C SER A 186 -2.38 -0.63 -12.74
N GLY A 187 -2.86 -0.25 -11.55
CA GLY A 187 -3.26 1.13 -11.26
C GLY A 187 -2.13 2.14 -11.52
N GLY A 188 -0.90 1.78 -11.17
CA GLY A 188 0.29 2.60 -11.41
C GLY A 188 0.63 2.76 -12.90
N THR A 189 0.44 1.71 -13.70
CA THR A 189 0.65 1.75 -15.16
C THR A 189 -0.31 2.73 -15.82
N LEU A 190 -1.61 2.62 -15.52
CA LEU A 190 -2.64 3.51 -16.06
C LEU A 190 -2.47 4.96 -15.60
N ALA A 191 -2.12 5.18 -14.32
CA ALA A 191 -1.83 6.50 -13.78
C ALA A 191 -0.63 7.16 -14.47
N SER A 192 0.40 6.38 -14.84
CA SER A 192 1.59 6.88 -15.55
C SER A 192 1.24 7.32 -16.98
N VAL A 193 0.46 6.51 -17.71
CA VAL A 193 -0.05 6.87 -19.06
C VAL A 193 -0.89 8.15 -19.04
N VAL A 194 -1.75 8.34 -18.03
CA VAL A 194 -2.53 9.59 -17.89
C VAL A 194 -1.64 10.77 -17.49
N SER A 195 -0.67 10.57 -16.59
CA SER A 195 0.24 11.62 -16.13
C SER A 195 1.13 12.18 -17.24
N LEU A 196 1.61 11.31 -18.13
CA LEU A 196 2.44 11.65 -19.29
C LEU A 196 1.87 12.82 -20.11
N PHE A 197 0.56 12.77 -20.41
CA PHE A 197 -0.18 13.77 -21.19
C PHE A 197 -0.68 14.98 -20.37
N GLU A 198 -0.45 14.98 -19.05
CA GLU A 198 -0.77 16.10 -18.17
C GLU A 198 0.45 16.94 -17.79
N VAL A 199 1.62 16.31 -17.65
CA VAL A 199 2.87 16.99 -17.28
C VAL A 199 3.63 17.48 -18.51
N PHE A 200 3.65 16.71 -19.61
CA PHE A 200 4.45 17.04 -20.79
C PHE A 200 3.59 17.56 -21.95
N SER A 201 4.06 18.61 -22.62
CA SER A 201 3.46 19.07 -23.87
C SER A 201 3.69 18.05 -24.99
N VAL A 202 2.77 18.00 -25.95
CA VAL A 202 2.90 17.17 -27.16
C VAL A 202 4.21 17.44 -27.92
N LYS A 203 4.78 18.66 -27.82
CA LYS A 203 6.09 19.00 -28.39
C LYS A 203 7.26 18.30 -27.67
N GLN A 204 7.21 18.14 -26.35
CA GLN A 204 8.22 17.40 -25.58
C GLN A 204 8.12 15.89 -25.85
N VAL A 205 6.90 15.34 -25.83
CA VAL A 205 6.66 13.93 -26.16
C VAL A 205 7.12 13.63 -27.59
N ALA A 206 6.81 14.49 -28.57
CA ALA A 206 7.30 14.32 -29.94
C ALA A 206 8.81 14.55 -30.10
N ALA A 207 9.48 15.23 -29.15
CA ALA A 207 10.93 15.43 -29.17
C ALA A 207 11.69 14.20 -28.65
N SER A 208 11.22 13.56 -27.58
CA SER A 208 11.82 12.32 -27.05
C SER A 208 11.66 11.13 -27.98
N HIS A 209 10.62 11.14 -28.81
CA HIS A 209 10.33 10.11 -29.83
C HIS A 209 11.00 10.36 -31.19
N LYS A 210 11.90 11.35 -31.32
CA LYS A 210 12.72 11.48 -32.54
C LYS A 210 13.74 10.34 -32.60
N PRO A 211 14.07 9.82 -33.79
CA PRO A 211 15.14 8.84 -33.94
C PRO A 211 16.44 9.32 -33.27
N TYR A 212 17.01 8.46 -32.44
CA TYR A 212 18.23 8.66 -31.67
C TYR A 212 18.19 9.85 -30.68
N ALA A 213 17.00 10.33 -30.28
CA ALA A 213 16.84 11.44 -29.32
C ALA A 213 17.46 11.20 -27.94
N LEU A 214 17.51 9.94 -27.50
CA LEU A 214 18.16 9.52 -26.26
C LEU A 214 19.60 9.02 -26.49
N SER A 215 20.10 8.99 -27.73
CA SER A 215 21.47 8.57 -28.02
C SER A 215 22.49 9.66 -27.68
N PRO A 216 23.63 9.34 -27.05
CA PRO A 216 24.72 10.30 -26.85
C PRO A 216 25.45 10.68 -28.14
N VAL A 217 25.26 9.94 -29.24
CA VAL A 217 25.84 10.21 -30.56
C VAL A 217 24.77 10.15 -31.66
N PRO A 218 24.78 11.07 -32.65
CA PRO A 218 23.79 11.06 -33.72
C PRO A 218 24.04 9.91 -34.72
N ASN A 219 22.97 9.25 -35.17
CA ASN A 219 23.04 8.35 -36.32
C ASN A 219 22.51 9.08 -37.58
N PRO A 220 23.26 9.20 -38.67
CA PRO A 220 22.76 9.76 -39.93
C PRO A 220 21.85 8.77 -40.70
N LYS A 221 21.91 7.46 -40.41
CA LYS A 221 21.09 6.45 -41.08
C LYS A 221 19.66 6.47 -40.53
N SER A 222 18.69 6.58 -41.43
CA SER A 222 17.27 6.44 -41.10
C SER A 222 16.83 4.97 -41.24
N ALA A 223 15.93 4.52 -40.37
CA ALA A 223 15.28 3.22 -40.50
C ALA A 223 14.49 3.09 -41.83
N PRO A 224 14.31 1.87 -42.38
CA PRO A 224 13.55 1.64 -43.60
C PRO A 224 12.15 2.27 -43.54
N LYS A 225 11.82 3.13 -44.52
CA LYS A 225 10.52 3.81 -44.58
C LYS A 225 9.41 2.79 -44.86
N PRO A 226 8.30 2.81 -44.12
CA PRO A 226 7.18 1.90 -44.38
C PRO A 226 6.48 2.23 -45.71
N SER A 227 5.84 1.23 -46.31
CA SER A 227 5.02 1.43 -47.51
C SER A 227 3.82 2.35 -47.21
N ILE A 228 3.24 2.97 -48.25
CA ILE A 228 2.04 3.80 -48.11
C ILE A 228 0.88 3.00 -47.50
N GLN A 229 0.73 1.73 -47.91
CA GLN A 229 -0.26 0.81 -47.34
C GLN A 229 -0.02 0.55 -45.84
N SER A 230 1.22 0.26 -45.44
CA SER A 230 1.55 0.06 -44.02
C SER A 230 1.35 1.33 -43.20
N ARG A 231 1.64 2.52 -43.75
CA ARG A 231 1.41 3.80 -43.09
C ARG A 231 -0.08 4.16 -42.95
N LEU A 232 -0.96 3.64 -43.83
CA LEU A 232 -2.41 3.88 -43.77
C LEU A 232 -3.16 2.84 -42.94
N THR A 233 -2.66 1.60 -42.90
CA THR A 233 -3.33 0.47 -42.22
C THR A 233 -2.72 0.13 -40.87
N GLY A 234 -1.53 0.66 -40.56
CA GLY A 234 -0.69 0.21 -39.47
C GLY A 234 -0.17 -1.22 -39.61
N ALA A 235 -0.46 -1.92 -40.72
CA ALA A 235 -0.14 -3.33 -40.91
C ALA A 235 1.21 -3.52 -41.61
N HIS A 236 2.06 -4.36 -41.03
CA HIS A 236 3.38 -4.72 -41.55
C HIS A 236 3.46 -6.24 -41.76
N TYR A 237 4.29 -6.65 -42.72
CA TYR A 237 4.68 -8.05 -42.86
C TYR A 237 6.21 -8.11 -42.84
N ILE A 238 6.76 -8.95 -41.97
CA ILE A 238 8.20 -9.15 -41.81
C ILE A 238 8.46 -10.66 -41.91
N PRO A 239 9.38 -11.13 -42.76
CA PRO A 239 9.77 -12.54 -42.80
C PRO A 239 10.11 -13.07 -41.41
N ASN A 240 9.78 -14.34 -41.16
CA ASN A 240 9.96 -15.06 -39.88
C ASN A 240 9.13 -14.53 -38.68
N LEU A 241 8.74 -13.24 -38.62
CA LEU A 241 7.82 -12.70 -37.59
C LEU A 241 6.34 -12.74 -38.00
N GLY A 242 6.05 -12.70 -39.30
CA GLY A 242 4.68 -12.77 -39.83
C GLY A 242 4.01 -11.41 -39.97
N ARG A 243 2.71 -11.34 -39.64
CA ARG A 243 1.90 -10.11 -39.71
C ARG A 243 1.97 -9.36 -38.38
N LEU A 244 2.33 -8.09 -38.45
CA LEU A 244 2.58 -7.22 -37.31
C LEU A 244 1.81 -5.89 -37.45
N CYS A 245 1.67 -5.14 -36.36
CA CYS A 245 1.08 -3.80 -36.33
C CYS A 245 1.86 -2.84 -35.42
N THR A 246 1.48 -1.57 -35.38
CA THR A 246 1.98 -0.62 -34.37
C THR A 246 1.81 -1.17 -32.95
N SER A 247 2.89 -1.15 -32.16
CA SER A 247 2.84 -1.39 -30.69
C SER A 247 2.71 -0.06 -29.94
N VAL A 248 2.18 -0.10 -28.71
CA VAL A 248 2.16 1.02 -27.77
C VAL A 248 3.59 1.35 -27.29
N THR A 249 4.37 0.32 -26.98
CA THR A 249 5.76 0.37 -26.45
C THR A 249 6.79 0.90 -27.45
N SER A 250 6.52 0.72 -28.75
CA SER A 250 7.46 0.93 -29.86
C SER A 250 8.18 2.28 -29.82
N GLY A 251 7.51 3.34 -29.36
CA GLY A 251 8.11 4.67 -29.21
C GLY A 251 9.18 4.76 -28.11
N THR A 252 8.87 4.21 -26.94
CA THR A 252 9.76 4.17 -25.77
C THR A 252 10.94 3.25 -26.02
N ASP A 253 10.66 2.04 -26.48
CA ASP A 253 11.66 0.97 -26.55
C ASP A 253 12.65 1.21 -27.70
N THR A 254 12.19 1.79 -28.81
CA THR A 254 13.06 2.34 -29.87
C THR A 254 14.04 3.39 -29.33
N ALA A 255 13.61 4.24 -28.39
CA ALA A 255 14.47 5.28 -27.83
C ALA A 255 15.56 4.71 -26.91
N VAL A 256 15.26 3.67 -26.13
CA VAL A 256 16.24 2.97 -25.28
C VAL A 256 17.23 2.17 -26.13
N VAL A 257 16.78 1.35 -27.08
CA VAL A 257 17.68 0.55 -27.93
C VAL A 257 18.61 1.45 -28.77
N GLN A 258 18.12 2.59 -29.25
CA GLN A 258 18.94 3.58 -29.95
C GLN A 258 19.92 4.31 -29.02
N ARG A 259 19.63 4.41 -27.70
CA ARG A 259 20.61 4.86 -26.70
C ARG A 259 21.70 3.82 -26.46
N THR A 260 21.35 2.54 -26.34
CA THR A 260 22.32 1.43 -26.21
C THR A 260 23.34 1.44 -27.35
N TRP A 261 22.87 1.55 -28.59
CA TRP A 261 23.73 1.68 -29.77
C TRP A 261 24.74 2.83 -29.66
N GLY A 262 24.32 3.99 -29.15
CA GLY A 262 25.20 5.15 -28.98
C GLY A 262 26.19 4.98 -27.82
N LEU A 263 25.74 4.46 -26.67
CA LEU A 263 26.57 4.20 -25.50
C LEU A 263 27.70 3.21 -25.82
N PHE A 264 27.40 2.14 -26.57
CA PHE A 264 28.40 1.14 -26.98
C PHE A 264 29.45 1.69 -27.95
N GLN A 265 29.25 2.85 -28.57
CA GLN A 265 30.30 3.54 -29.34
C GLN A 265 31.07 4.53 -28.46
N GLN A 266 30.38 5.27 -27.59
CA GLN A 266 30.97 6.30 -26.76
C GLN A 266 31.88 5.72 -25.67
N GLU A 267 31.35 4.85 -24.81
CA GLU A 267 32.00 4.46 -23.55
C GLU A 267 33.03 3.33 -23.75
N PRO A 268 34.32 3.52 -23.35
CA PRO A 268 35.41 2.61 -23.71
C PRO A 268 35.18 1.13 -23.35
N GLY A 269 34.73 0.83 -22.12
CA GLY A 269 34.51 -0.55 -21.66
C GLY A 269 33.39 -1.29 -22.41
N LEU A 270 32.46 -0.55 -23.04
CA LEU A 270 31.33 -1.09 -23.80
C LEU A 270 31.62 -1.22 -25.31
N ARG A 271 32.74 -0.71 -25.82
CA ARG A 271 33.08 -0.79 -27.27
C ARG A 271 33.21 -2.21 -27.80
N LYS A 272 33.50 -3.18 -26.93
CA LYS A 272 33.47 -4.62 -27.24
C LYS A 272 32.08 -5.08 -27.73
N ASN A 273 31.00 -4.40 -27.35
CA ASN A 273 29.61 -4.74 -27.68
C ASN A 273 29.03 -3.95 -28.88
N ALA A 274 29.78 -3.03 -29.50
CA ALA A 274 29.25 -2.16 -30.55
C ALA A 274 28.61 -2.95 -31.73
N TYR A 275 27.35 -2.61 -32.04
CA TYR A 275 26.52 -3.32 -33.03
C TYR A 275 26.97 -3.07 -34.48
N GLY A 276 27.25 -1.82 -34.85
CA GLY A 276 27.67 -1.43 -36.19
C GLY A 276 27.30 0.03 -36.52
N PRO A 277 28.00 0.70 -37.46
CA PRO A 277 27.73 2.10 -37.82
C PRO A 277 26.37 2.27 -38.53
N ASN A 278 25.89 1.18 -39.13
CA ASN A 278 24.72 1.15 -40.00
C ASN A 278 23.45 0.61 -39.32
N PHE A 279 23.48 0.47 -37.99
CA PHE A 279 22.41 -0.14 -37.19
C PHE A 279 21.08 0.63 -37.28
N THR A 280 19.98 -0.09 -37.49
CA THR A 280 18.60 0.42 -37.36
C THR A 280 17.74 -0.54 -36.52
N TYR A 281 16.86 0.03 -35.68
CA TYR A 281 15.90 -0.72 -34.85
C TYR A 281 14.46 -0.33 -35.19
N ARG A 282 13.55 -1.30 -35.18
CA ARG A 282 12.11 -1.11 -35.38
C ARG A 282 11.31 -2.11 -34.52
N GLU A 283 10.19 -1.67 -33.96
CA GLU A 283 9.35 -2.52 -33.09
C GLU A 283 7.88 -2.49 -33.45
N PHE A 284 7.24 -3.66 -33.35
CA PHE A 284 5.85 -3.89 -33.68
C PHE A 284 5.18 -4.86 -32.68
N ALA A 285 3.86 -4.97 -32.71
CA ALA A 285 3.09 -6.02 -32.03
C ALA A 285 2.57 -7.07 -33.02
N LYS A 286 2.36 -8.32 -32.59
CA LYS A 286 1.70 -9.37 -33.41
C LYS A 286 0.25 -8.99 -33.73
N THR A 287 -0.22 -9.28 -34.94
CA THR A 287 -1.63 -9.11 -35.30
C THR A 287 -2.17 -10.28 -36.12
N ARG A 288 -3.44 -10.65 -35.87
CA ARG A 288 -4.10 -11.78 -36.57
C ARG A 288 -4.46 -11.42 -38.02
N ASN A 289 -4.84 -10.17 -38.29
CA ASN A 289 -5.25 -9.72 -39.62
C ASN A 289 -5.16 -8.19 -39.78
N VAL A 290 -5.32 -7.69 -41.01
CA VAL A 290 -5.17 -6.24 -41.33
C VAL A 290 -6.25 -5.39 -40.67
N VAL A 291 -7.46 -5.92 -40.45
CA VAL A 291 -8.54 -5.19 -39.78
C VAL A 291 -8.21 -4.95 -38.31
N SER A 292 -7.72 -5.98 -37.60
CA SER A 292 -7.20 -5.89 -36.24
C SER A 292 -5.99 -4.94 -36.15
N ALA A 293 -5.09 -4.96 -37.15
CA ALA A 293 -3.99 -4.00 -37.25
C ALA A 293 -4.48 -2.55 -37.35
N MET A 294 -5.51 -2.28 -38.17
CA MET A 294 -6.12 -0.96 -38.29
C MET A 294 -6.78 -0.52 -36.99
N PHE A 295 -7.56 -1.39 -36.33
CA PHE A 295 -8.19 -1.07 -35.05
C PHE A 295 -7.16 -0.73 -33.97
N MET A 296 -6.04 -1.46 -33.87
CA MET A 296 -4.97 -1.12 -32.93
C MET A 296 -4.25 0.18 -33.33
N HIS A 297 -3.89 0.35 -34.60
CA HIS A 297 -3.19 1.55 -35.09
C HIS A 297 -3.99 2.84 -34.86
N TYR A 298 -5.24 2.87 -35.31
CA TYR A 298 -6.12 4.02 -35.10
C TYR A 298 -6.58 4.14 -33.64
N GLY A 299 -6.72 3.04 -32.91
CA GLY A 299 -7.00 3.05 -31.47
C GLY A 299 -5.90 3.74 -30.66
N ILE A 300 -4.62 3.45 -30.94
CA ILE A 300 -3.47 4.11 -30.32
C ILE A 300 -3.44 5.60 -30.68
N ILE A 301 -3.64 5.94 -31.95
CA ILE A 301 -3.61 7.34 -32.43
C ILE A 301 -4.76 8.16 -31.83
N VAL A 302 -6.00 7.66 -31.89
CA VAL A 302 -7.18 8.36 -31.37
C VAL A 302 -7.17 8.38 -29.84
N GLY A 303 -6.82 7.28 -29.18
CA GLY A 303 -6.68 7.21 -27.72
C GLY A 303 -5.62 8.18 -27.19
N GLY A 304 -4.45 8.24 -27.85
CA GLY A 304 -3.39 9.21 -27.52
C GLY A 304 -3.83 10.66 -27.73
N MET A 305 -4.57 10.98 -28.80
CA MET A 305 -5.13 12.31 -29.00
C MET A 305 -6.21 12.67 -27.98
N LEU A 306 -7.06 11.72 -27.59
CA LEU A 306 -8.07 11.94 -26.55
C LEU A 306 -7.43 12.14 -25.17
N LEU A 307 -6.40 11.36 -24.82
CA LEU A 307 -5.61 11.59 -23.61
C LEU A 307 -4.88 12.95 -23.65
N ALA A 308 -4.30 13.34 -24.78
CA ALA A 308 -3.64 14.64 -24.91
C ALA A 308 -4.63 15.81 -24.74
N PHE A 309 -5.72 15.83 -25.52
CA PHE A 309 -6.56 17.03 -25.70
C PHE A 309 -7.90 17.02 -24.95
N CYS A 310 -8.43 15.85 -24.54
CA CYS A 310 -9.74 15.73 -23.92
C CYS A 310 -9.65 15.46 -22.40
N SER A 311 -9.65 16.52 -21.60
CA SER A 311 -9.67 16.42 -20.12
C SER A 311 -10.84 15.57 -19.57
N PRO A 312 -12.09 15.66 -20.11
CA PRO A 312 -13.15 14.72 -19.74
C PRO A 312 -12.81 13.24 -19.99
N PHE A 313 -12.09 12.92 -21.07
CA PHE A 313 -11.66 11.55 -21.36
C PHE A 313 -10.60 11.06 -20.36
N ARG A 314 -9.62 11.90 -19.98
CA ARG A 314 -8.68 11.56 -18.90
C ARG A 314 -9.42 11.29 -17.58
N ASN A 315 -10.41 12.11 -17.23
CA ASN A 315 -11.23 11.93 -16.04
C ASN A 315 -12.13 10.69 -16.11
N LEU A 316 -12.58 10.28 -17.29
CA LEU A 316 -13.27 9.01 -17.48
C LEU A 316 -12.33 7.82 -17.29
N VAL A 317 -11.15 7.83 -17.94
CA VAL A 317 -10.11 6.79 -17.77
C VAL A 317 -9.73 6.64 -16.30
N ARG A 318 -9.49 7.75 -15.58
CA ARG A 318 -9.21 7.77 -14.14
C ARG A 318 -10.26 7.04 -13.27
N ARG A 319 -11.54 6.98 -13.68
CA ARG A 319 -12.59 6.23 -12.95
C ARG A 319 -12.46 4.71 -13.07
N PHE A 320 -11.71 4.23 -14.06
CA PHE A 320 -11.36 2.81 -14.25
C PHE A 320 -9.93 2.49 -13.78
N VAL A 321 -9.21 3.45 -13.19
CA VAL A 321 -7.89 3.23 -12.61
C VAL A 321 -8.05 2.63 -11.21
N VAL A 322 -7.66 1.36 -11.07
CA VAL A 322 -7.48 0.68 -9.78
C VAL A 322 -6.52 1.51 -8.91
N GLN A 323 -6.71 1.56 -7.58
CA GLN A 323 -5.97 2.52 -6.75
C GLN A 323 -4.44 2.33 -6.85
N PRO A 324 -3.64 3.42 -6.89
CA PRO A 324 -2.18 3.31 -6.94
C PRO A 324 -1.62 2.47 -5.78
N GLY A 325 -0.98 1.35 -6.13
CA GLY A 325 -0.53 0.32 -5.18
C GLY A 325 -1.20 -1.03 -5.41
N GLN A 326 -2.39 -1.06 -6.01
CA GLN A 326 -3.10 -2.28 -6.43
C GLN A 326 -2.76 -2.68 -7.88
N GLY A 327 -2.87 -3.98 -8.15
CA GLY A 327 -2.71 -4.63 -9.45
C GLY A 327 -3.46 -5.97 -9.45
N PRO A 328 -3.34 -6.79 -10.51
CA PRO A 328 -3.99 -8.11 -10.58
C PRO A 328 -3.60 -9.01 -9.41
N SER A 329 -4.47 -9.93 -8.98
CA SER A 329 -4.11 -10.86 -7.91
C SER A 329 -3.01 -11.84 -8.38
N LYS A 330 -2.37 -12.53 -7.43
CA LYS A 330 -1.40 -13.59 -7.77
C LYS A 330 -2.05 -14.76 -8.51
N GLU A 331 -3.36 -14.94 -8.34
CA GLU A 331 -4.18 -15.99 -8.96
C GLU A 331 -4.59 -15.60 -10.39
N ASP A 332 -5.08 -14.38 -10.60
CA ASP A 332 -5.32 -13.82 -11.96
C ASP A 332 -4.05 -13.92 -12.82
N SER A 333 -2.91 -13.58 -12.21
CA SER A 333 -1.58 -13.54 -12.82
C SER A 333 -0.98 -14.92 -13.12
N ALA A 334 -1.57 -16.02 -12.63
CA ALA A 334 -0.91 -17.33 -12.65
C ALA A 334 -0.74 -17.90 -14.08
N ASN A 335 -1.63 -17.52 -14.99
CA ASN A 335 -1.61 -17.95 -16.40
C ASN A 335 -1.06 -16.88 -17.36
N ASP A 336 -0.55 -15.76 -16.85
CA ASP A 336 0.09 -14.72 -17.66
C ASP A 336 1.28 -15.27 -18.44
N TYR A 337 1.49 -14.77 -19.65
CA TYR A 337 2.57 -15.21 -20.55
C TYR A 337 3.01 -14.04 -21.44
N ILE A 338 4.32 -13.91 -21.62
CA ILE A 338 4.93 -12.85 -22.42
C ILE A 338 5.96 -13.47 -23.36
N GLU A 339 5.87 -13.12 -24.64
CA GLU A 339 6.83 -13.55 -25.66
C GLU A 339 7.26 -12.38 -26.53
N TYR A 340 8.57 -12.19 -26.68
CA TYR A 340 9.20 -11.36 -27.68
C TYR A 340 9.86 -12.24 -28.74
N ARG A 341 9.78 -11.82 -30.02
CA ARG A 341 10.55 -12.43 -31.11
C ARG A 341 11.27 -11.36 -31.90
N GLY A 342 12.56 -11.55 -32.13
CA GLY A 342 13.40 -10.64 -32.88
C GLY A 342 14.01 -11.28 -34.12
N VAL A 343 14.25 -10.46 -35.15
CA VAL A 343 15.04 -10.78 -36.34
C VAL A 343 16.12 -9.73 -36.48
N ALA A 344 17.36 -10.14 -36.69
CA ALA A 344 18.44 -9.23 -37.05
C ALA A 344 19.09 -9.65 -38.38
N THR A 345 19.43 -8.66 -39.19
CA THR A 345 20.07 -8.83 -40.50
C THR A 345 21.48 -8.25 -40.45
N PRO A 346 22.52 -8.97 -40.90
CA PRO A 346 23.87 -8.40 -41.01
C PRO A 346 23.90 -7.26 -42.05
N ASP A 347 24.72 -6.25 -41.81
CA ASP A 347 24.85 -5.08 -42.71
C ASP A 347 25.66 -5.41 -43.98
N THR A 348 26.69 -6.25 -43.83
CA THR A 348 27.39 -6.88 -44.95
C THR A 348 26.64 -8.12 -45.42
N GLN A 349 26.41 -8.24 -46.73
CA GLN A 349 25.90 -9.49 -47.32
C GLN A 349 26.95 -10.60 -47.26
N SER A 350 27.02 -11.30 -46.13
CA SER A 350 27.62 -12.63 -46.07
C SER A 350 26.92 -13.53 -47.08
N GLY A 351 27.66 -14.23 -47.94
CA GLY A 351 27.15 -14.93 -49.14
C GLY A 351 26.15 -16.07 -48.90
N SER A 352 25.73 -16.31 -47.66
CA SER A 352 24.70 -17.25 -47.24
C SER A 352 23.30 -16.62 -47.06
N GLY A 353 23.19 -15.28 -47.03
CA GLY A 353 21.91 -14.58 -46.83
C GLY A 353 21.26 -14.82 -45.45
N LYS A 354 22.03 -15.31 -44.47
CA LYS A 354 21.52 -15.69 -43.13
C LYS A 354 21.03 -14.49 -42.32
N GLN A 355 19.94 -14.70 -41.60
CA GLN A 355 19.47 -13.83 -40.53
C GLN A 355 19.64 -14.51 -39.17
N ALA A 356 19.78 -13.73 -38.11
CA ALA A 356 19.66 -14.21 -36.75
C ALA A 356 18.20 -14.09 -36.29
N LEU A 357 17.66 -15.16 -35.71
CA LEU A 357 16.39 -15.14 -34.98
C LEU A 357 16.68 -15.13 -33.47
N CYS A 358 15.82 -14.47 -32.71
CA CYS A 358 15.79 -14.56 -31.26
C CYS A 358 14.35 -14.74 -30.78
N ARG A 359 14.16 -15.59 -29.78
CA ARG A 359 12.93 -15.75 -29.02
C ARG A 359 13.27 -15.52 -27.56
N ALA A 360 12.48 -14.69 -26.88
CA ALA A 360 12.57 -14.48 -25.44
C ALA A 360 11.17 -14.65 -24.86
N TRP A 361 11.00 -15.52 -23.87
CA TRP A 361 9.69 -15.75 -23.26
C TRP A 361 9.77 -15.90 -21.75
N TYR A 362 8.65 -15.60 -21.09
CA TYR A 362 8.47 -15.65 -19.66
C TYR A 362 7.05 -16.10 -19.31
N GLN A 363 6.92 -16.93 -18.28
CA GLN A 363 5.65 -17.40 -17.72
C GLN A 363 5.41 -16.66 -16.39
N GLY A 364 4.27 -15.98 -16.28
CA GLY A 364 3.94 -15.07 -15.19
C GLY A 364 3.81 -13.60 -15.63
N SER A 365 3.31 -12.74 -14.75
CA SER A 365 2.92 -11.37 -15.11
C SER A 365 4.08 -10.43 -15.44
N MET A 366 3.75 -9.35 -16.16
CA MET A 366 4.72 -8.30 -16.51
C MET A 366 5.33 -7.61 -15.28
N TYR A 367 4.67 -7.67 -14.11
CA TYR A 367 5.16 -7.06 -12.88
C TYR A 367 6.16 -7.96 -12.16
N TYR A 368 5.99 -9.28 -12.21
CA TYR A 368 7.03 -10.22 -11.79
C TYR A 368 8.27 -10.09 -12.68
N MET A 369 8.11 -10.04 -14.00
CA MET A 369 9.25 -9.84 -14.91
C MET A 369 9.91 -8.45 -14.74
N THR A 370 9.15 -7.41 -14.34
CA THR A 370 9.71 -6.11 -13.96
C THR A 370 10.52 -6.20 -12.67
N GLY A 371 9.96 -6.79 -11.60
CA GLY A 371 10.68 -6.96 -10.32
C GLY A 371 11.94 -7.81 -10.46
N PHE A 372 11.88 -8.83 -11.33
CA PHE A 372 13.04 -9.59 -11.78
C PHE A 372 14.13 -8.69 -12.38
N PHE A 373 13.83 -7.89 -13.41
CA PHE A 373 14.86 -7.07 -14.08
C PHE A 373 15.46 -6.00 -13.16
N LEU A 374 14.65 -5.36 -12.30
CA LEU A 374 15.15 -4.39 -11.32
C LEU A 374 16.14 -5.04 -10.35
N ALA A 375 15.78 -6.18 -9.77
CA ALA A 375 16.60 -6.87 -8.79
C ALA A 375 17.81 -7.56 -9.43
N GLN A 376 17.68 -8.17 -10.60
CA GLN A 376 18.80 -8.77 -11.34
C GLN A 376 19.78 -7.70 -11.83
N GLY A 377 19.30 -6.50 -12.18
CA GLY A 377 20.17 -5.38 -12.53
C GLY A 377 20.96 -4.86 -11.33
N ALA A 378 20.31 -4.67 -10.18
CA ALA A 378 20.99 -4.34 -8.93
C ALA A 378 22.02 -5.42 -8.51
N ARG A 379 21.66 -6.69 -8.65
CA ARG A 379 22.55 -7.83 -8.41
C ARG A 379 23.78 -7.81 -9.31
N THR A 380 23.59 -7.58 -10.61
CA THR A 380 24.68 -7.48 -11.59
C THR A 380 25.66 -6.35 -11.23
N LEU A 381 25.15 -5.20 -10.79
CA LEU A 381 25.99 -4.09 -10.30
C LEU A 381 26.76 -4.41 -9.01
N LEU A 382 26.27 -5.32 -8.17
CA LEU A 382 26.95 -5.79 -6.96
C LEU A 382 27.98 -6.89 -7.21
N GLU A 383 27.77 -7.75 -8.22
CA GLU A 383 28.68 -8.87 -8.53
C GLU A 383 29.74 -8.50 -9.59
N ASP A 384 29.35 -7.96 -10.75
CA ASP A 384 30.20 -7.90 -11.94
C ASP A 384 30.91 -6.55 -12.12
N ASP A 385 32.22 -6.54 -12.40
CA ASP A 385 32.92 -5.32 -12.81
C ASP A 385 32.66 -5.01 -14.30
N LEU A 386 31.85 -3.97 -14.53
CA LEU A 386 31.36 -3.57 -15.85
C LEU A 386 32.18 -2.41 -16.48
N GLU A 387 33.25 -1.94 -15.81
CA GLU A 387 34.11 -0.83 -16.26
C GLU A 387 33.38 0.52 -16.50
N LEU A 388 32.16 0.67 -15.98
CA LEU A 388 31.32 1.86 -16.16
C LEU A 388 31.84 3.05 -15.34
N ARG A 389 31.77 4.27 -15.91
CA ARG A 389 32.39 5.49 -15.37
C ARG A 389 31.39 6.55 -14.91
N GLY A 390 30.24 6.12 -14.40
CA GLY A 390 29.11 7.00 -14.07
C GLY A 390 28.38 7.53 -15.31
N GLY A 391 27.16 8.03 -15.11
CA GLY A 391 26.25 8.48 -16.17
C GLY A 391 24.96 7.67 -16.26
N VAL A 392 24.17 7.92 -17.31
CA VAL A 392 22.89 7.23 -17.56
C VAL A 392 23.06 6.15 -18.62
N TYR A 393 22.67 4.93 -18.30
CA TYR A 393 22.87 3.72 -19.09
C TYR A 393 21.54 3.05 -19.44
N THR A 394 21.59 1.90 -20.11
CA THR A 394 20.43 1.09 -20.53
C THR A 394 20.59 -0.36 -20.04
N PRO A 395 19.53 -1.17 -19.97
CA PRO A 395 19.59 -2.54 -19.47
C PRO A 395 20.68 -3.41 -20.14
N ALA A 396 20.87 -3.32 -21.46
CA ALA A 396 21.93 -4.06 -22.16
C ALA A 396 23.36 -3.61 -21.81
N CYS A 397 23.55 -2.45 -21.18
CA CYS A 397 24.87 -2.05 -20.65
C CYS A 397 25.32 -2.90 -19.45
N LEU A 398 24.42 -3.66 -18.83
CA LEU A 398 24.72 -4.68 -17.82
C LEU A 398 25.15 -6.03 -18.44
N GLY A 399 25.00 -6.19 -19.76
CA GLY A 399 25.45 -7.36 -20.50
C GLY A 399 24.76 -8.68 -20.08
N GLN A 400 25.51 -9.78 -20.14
CA GLN A 400 24.98 -11.13 -19.90
C GLN A 400 24.50 -11.37 -18.45
N GLY A 401 24.90 -10.53 -17.48
CA GLY A 401 24.38 -10.62 -16.10
C GLY A 401 22.85 -10.54 -16.02
N MET A 402 22.22 -9.80 -16.93
CA MET A 402 20.76 -9.70 -17.04
C MET A 402 20.07 -10.94 -17.64
N ASN A 403 20.81 -11.82 -18.32
CA ASN A 403 20.27 -12.98 -19.04
C ASN A 403 20.25 -14.27 -18.19
N ASN A 404 20.85 -14.26 -16.99
CA ASN A 404 21.25 -15.48 -16.28
C ASN A 404 20.14 -16.24 -15.53
N LEU A 405 18.88 -15.74 -15.47
CA LEU A 405 17.77 -16.42 -14.81
C LEU A 405 16.44 -16.19 -15.54
N THR A 406 15.58 -17.22 -15.53
CA THR A 406 14.13 -17.23 -15.84
C THR A 406 13.61 -16.73 -17.21
N THR A 407 14.31 -15.88 -17.96
CA THR A 407 13.96 -15.61 -19.37
C THR A 407 14.75 -16.54 -20.28
N ILE A 408 14.05 -17.47 -20.95
CA ILE A 408 14.68 -18.36 -21.93
C ILE A 408 14.90 -17.57 -23.22
N LEU A 409 16.16 -17.14 -23.42
CA LEU A 409 16.68 -16.45 -24.61
C LEU A 409 17.25 -17.46 -25.59
N GLU A 410 16.46 -17.82 -26.60
CA GLU A 410 16.81 -18.77 -27.67
C GLU A 410 17.25 -17.98 -28.91
N CYS A 411 18.48 -18.16 -29.39
CA CYS A 411 19.00 -17.50 -30.61
C CYS A 411 19.48 -18.54 -31.64
N ASP A 412 19.13 -18.34 -32.91
CA ASP A 412 19.36 -19.30 -33.99
C ASP A 412 19.72 -18.63 -35.33
N ALA A 413 20.55 -19.31 -36.14
CA ALA A 413 20.94 -18.85 -37.48
C ALA A 413 20.07 -19.48 -38.57
N VAL A 414 19.47 -18.67 -39.45
CA VAL A 414 18.43 -19.14 -40.38
C VAL A 414 18.68 -18.72 -41.83
N GLU A 415 18.57 -19.69 -42.73
CA GLU A 415 18.40 -19.51 -44.18
C GLU A 415 16.90 -19.55 -44.55
N GLY A 416 16.49 -18.77 -45.55
CA GLY A 416 15.09 -18.35 -45.68
C GLY A 416 14.10 -19.39 -46.23
N SER A 417 13.19 -19.88 -45.38
CA SER A 417 11.83 -20.29 -45.79
C SER A 417 10.84 -20.23 -44.62
N PRO A 418 9.64 -19.61 -44.71
CA PRO A 418 8.92 -19.16 -43.52
C PRO A 418 8.22 -20.23 -42.65
N ALA A 419 8.23 -21.51 -43.05
CA ALA A 419 7.15 -22.43 -42.70
C ALA A 419 7.45 -23.53 -41.66
N LYS A 420 8.71 -23.71 -41.21
CA LYS A 420 9.08 -24.85 -40.33
C LYS A 420 10.04 -24.56 -39.17
N LEU A 421 10.46 -23.31 -38.97
CA LEU A 421 11.62 -22.98 -38.13
C LEU A 421 11.33 -23.03 -36.61
N PHE A 422 10.30 -22.34 -36.12
CA PHE A 422 9.96 -22.35 -34.68
C PHE A 422 9.47 -23.71 -34.15
N ALA A 423 9.24 -24.70 -35.02
CA ALA A 423 8.88 -26.05 -34.59
C ALA A 423 10.03 -26.79 -33.88
N GLY A 424 11.29 -26.35 -34.05
CA GLY A 424 12.44 -26.91 -33.33
C GLY A 424 12.38 -26.69 -31.81
N PHE A 425 11.86 -25.53 -31.38
CA PHE A 425 11.72 -25.15 -29.97
C PHE A 425 10.56 -25.84 -29.23
N ASN A 426 9.72 -26.62 -29.92
CA ASN A 426 8.58 -27.32 -29.32
C ASN A 426 8.94 -28.68 -28.68
N LYS A 427 10.21 -28.90 -28.29
CA LYS A 427 10.58 -30.03 -27.41
C LYS A 427 10.54 -29.57 -25.96
N PRO A 428 9.65 -30.09 -25.11
CA PRO A 428 9.73 -29.83 -23.67
C PRO A 428 10.98 -30.54 -23.11
N ILE A 429 12.02 -29.76 -22.83
CA ILE A 429 13.09 -30.19 -21.94
C ILE A 429 12.52 -30.11 -20.52
N SER A 430 12.52 -31.23 -19.80
CA SER A 430 11.95 -31.33 -18.46
C SER A 430 12.73 -30.46 -17.47
N ALA A 431 12.15 -29.32 -17.08
CA ALA A 431 12.66 -28.51 -15.97
C ALA A 431 12.37 -29.24 -14.65
N CYS A 432 13.35 -29.99 -14.14
CA CYS A 432 13.28 -30.62 -12.82
C CYS A 432 13.37 -29.55 -11.72
N ALA A 433 12.21 -29.02 -11.33
CA ALA A 433 12.05 -28.10 -10.20
C ALA A 433 11.55 -28.88 -8.97
N GLU A 434 12.39 -29.76 -8.42
CA GLU A 434 12.19 -30.28 -7.06
C GLU A 434 12.92 -29.37 -6.04
N PRO A 435 12.29 -28.99 -4.92
CA PRO A 435 12.96 -28.23 -3.87
C PRO A 435 13.91 -29.16 -3.09
N ALA A 436 15.22 -29.03 -3.32
CA ALA A 436 16.23 -29.80 -2.61
C ALA A 436 16.20 -29.47 -1.10
N SER A 437 15.67 -30.39 -0.29
CA SER A 437 15.73 -30.31 1.17
C SER A 437 17.15 -30.56 1.67
N ALA A 438 17.58 -29.78 2.66
CA ALA A 438 18.93 -29.90 3.19
C ALA A 438 19.07 -31.14 4.08
N ALA A 439 19.92 -32.09 3.67
CA ALA A 439 20.52 -33.07 4.56
C ALA A 439 21.96 -32.64 4.86
N SER A 440 22.31 -32.59 6.14
CA SER A 440 23.63 -32.14 6.60
C SER A 440 24.62 -33.29 6.66
N ASP A 441 25.87 -33.04 6.24
CA ASP A 441 27.03 -33.61 6.94
C ASP A 441 28.28 -32.72 6.78
N GLN A 442 29.25 -32.87 7.69
CA GLN A 442 30.51 -32.11 7.72
C GLN A 442 31.72 -33.02 7.58
N SER A 443 32.67 -32.72 6.67
CA SER A 443 34.12 -32.98 6.86
C SER A 443 34.97 -32.61 5.62
N ALA A 444 36.29 -32.72 5.79
CA ALA A 444 37.35 -32.74 4.78
C ALA A 444 37.76 -31.40 4.11
N VAL A 445 38.93 -30.91 4.53
CA VAL A 445 39.74 -29.84 3.91
C VAL A 445 40.44 -30.36 2.64
N GLY A 446 40.57 -29.51 1.61
CA GLY A 446 41.40 -29.79 0.42
C GLY A 446 41.65 -28.53 -0.41
N ASP A 447 42.85 -28.40 -0.99
CA ASP A 447 43.37 -27.13 -1.53
C ASP A 447 43.65 -27.18 -3.05
N CYS A 448 43.46 -26.04 -3.73
CA CYS A 448 43.96 -25.71 -5.10
C CYS A 448 43.51 -26.56 -6.33
N PRO A 449 43.73 -26.09 -7.58
CA PRO A 449 43.72 -24.71 -8.09
C PRO A 449 42.84 -24.53 -9.37
N ARG A 450 42.78 -23.29 -9.91
CA ARG A 450 42.09 -22.93 -11.17
C ARG A 450 42.88 -23.38 -12.42
N LEU A 451 42.19 -23.64 -13.55
CA LEU A 451 42.54 -23.32 -14.96
C LEU A 451 41.30 -23.60 -15.88
N PRO A 452 41.26 -23.19 -17.18
CA PRO A 452 40.00 -22.82 -17.85
C PRO A 452 39.41 -23.85 -18.82
N TYR A 453 38.12 -23.67 -19.12
CA TYR A 453 37.44 -24.37 -20.23
C TYR A 453 37.97 -23.95 -21.60
N ARG A 454 38.12 -24.95 -22.48
CA ARG A 454 38.49 -24.80 -23.90
C ARG A 454 37.53 -25.67 -24.72
N ALA A 455 36.89 -25.09 -25.72
CA ALA A 455 35.95 -25.81 -26.57
C ALA A 455 36.67 -26.74 -27.56
N LEU A 456 36.05 -27.89 -27.90
CA LEU A 456 35.90 -28.38 -29.29
C LEU A 456 35.04 -29.66 -29.39
N TYR A 457 34.57 -29.92 -30.61
CA TYR A 457 33.75 -31.06 -31.02
C TYR A 457 34.49 -32.42 -30.92
N MET A 458 33.77 -33.51 -30.65
CA MET A 458 33.46 -34.59 -31.62
C MET A 458 32.86 -35.83 -30.93
N ALA A 459 32.09 -36.63 -31.67
CA ALA A 459 31.67 -37.98 -31.27
C ALA A 459 32.70 -39.03 -31.74
N PRO A 460 32.69 -40.23 -31.12
CA PRO A 460 32.36 -41.41 -31.92
C PRO A 460 31.34 -42.34 -31.24
N ALA A 461 30.84 -43.32 -32.00
CA ALA A 461 29.81 -44.28 -31.57
C ALA A 461 30.40 -45.63 -31.12
N MET A 462 29.58 -46.46 -30.46
CA MET A 462 29.71 -47.92 -30.44
C MET A 462 28.34 -48.61 -30.18
N HIS A 463 28.32 -49.90 -30.49
CA HIS A 463 27.24 -50.90 -30.50
C HIS A 463 26.52 -51.13 -29.15
N GLU A 464 25.44 -51.92 -29.00
CA GLU A 464 24.30 -52.40 -29.85
C GLU A 464 23.59 -53.52 -29.04
N GLU A 465 22.25 -53.55 -28.93
CA GLU A 465 21.47 -54.82 -28.87
C GLU A 465 19.93 -54.65 -28.95
N HIS A 466 19.21 -55.77 -29.01
CA HIS A 466 17.81 -55.95 -29.46
C HIS A 466 16.75 -55.51 -28.40
N ALA A 467 15.64 -54.82 -28.71
CA ALA A 467 14.41 -55.20 -29.48
C ALA A 467 13.41 -56.08 -28.65
N PRO A 468 12.08 -56.12 -28.94
CA PRO A 468 11.33 -55.57 -30.10
C PRO A 468 10.12 -54.66 -29.76
N ARG A 469 9.36 -54.26 -30.80
CA ARG A 469 8.05 -53.54 -30.73
C ARG A 469 6.89 -54.47 -31.10
N PRO A 470 5.65 -54.07 -30.81
CA PRO A 470 4.68 -53.77 -31.89
C PRO A 470 4.02 -52.37 -31.69
N ARG A 471 3.58 -51.57 -32.67
CA ARG A 471 2.50 -51.74 -33.69
C ARG A 471 1.16 -52.18 -33.04
N GLY A 472 0.06 -51.42 -33.02
CA GLY A 472 -0.25 -50.05 -33.47
C GLY A 472 -1.77 -49.90 -33.74
N VAL A 473 -2.18 -48.74 -34.29
CA VAL A 473 -3.46 -48.48 -35.05
C VAL A 473 -4.71 -47.93 -34.31
N LEU A 474 -5.14 -46.74 -34.78
CA LEU A 474 -6.48 -46.07 -34.85
C LEU A 474 -7.46 -45.90 -33.65
N GLN A 475 -7.73 -44.61 -33.37
CA GLN A 475 -9.05 -43.90 -33.38
C GLN A 475 -10.17 -44.07 -32.31
N LEU A 476 -10.79 -42.90 -32.06
CA LEU A 476 -12.19 -42.58 -31.69
C LEU A 476 -12.79 -42.93 -30.31
N ALA A 477 -12.76 -41.91 -29.43
CA ALA A 477 -13.95 -41.18 -28.92
C ALA A 477 -14.88 -41.76 -27.81
N ILE A 478 -15.77 -40.87 -27.35
CA ILE A 478 -16.96 -41.04 -26.47
C ILE A 478 -16.72 -41.05 -24.93
N ARG A 479 -16.87 -39.83 -24.36
CA ARG A 479 -17.65 -39.42 -23.16
C ARG A 479 -18.19 -40.48 -22.17
N GLN A 480 -18.06 -40.15 -20.87
CA GLN A 480 -19.05 -40.33 -19.75
C GLN A 480 -19.52 -41.79 -19.42
N CYS A 481 -19.40 -42.33 -18.20
CA CYS A 481 -19.95 -41.83 -16.92
C CYS A 481 -19.65 -42.80 -15.72
N TYR A 482 -20.25 -42.51 -14.55
CA TYR A 482 -20.54 -43.39 -13.39
C TYR A 482 -19.46 -43.76 -12.33
N LEU A 483 -19.56 -43.07 -11.18
CA LEU A 483 -19.62 -43.63 -9.81
C LEU A 483 -21.05 -44.24 -9.57
N PRO A 484 -21.48 -44.82 -8.41
CA PRO A 484 -20.82 -45.05 -7.09
C PRO A 484 -21.17 -46.43 -6.40
N LEU A 485 -20.97 -46.52 -5.06
CA LEU A 485 -21.36 -47.55 -4.05
C LEU A 485 -20.53 -48.87 -3.99
N ILE A 486 -20.10 -49.43 -2.82
CA ILE A 486 -20.67 -49.70 -1.45
C ILE A 486 -21.46 -51.03 -1.41
N THR A 487 -21.38 -51.93 -0.39
CA THR A 487 -20.78 -51.89 0.98
C THR A 487 -19.61 -52.92 1.16
N ASP A 488 -19.39 -53.83 2.15
CA ASP A 488 -20.06 -54.30 3.40
C ASP A 488 -19.14 -55.09 4.39
N TYR A 489 -19.64 -55.36 5.63
CA TYR A 489 -19.24 -56.34 6.67
C TYR A 489 -17.83 -56.37 7.33
N VAL A 490 -17.65 -56.72 8.62
CA VAL A 490 -18.11 -56.12 9.93
C VAL A 490 -17.46 -56.87 11.13
N ALA A 491 -16.85 -56.14 12.08
CA ALA A 491 -16.63 -56.43 13.53
C ALA A 491 -15.56 -55.49 14.14
N GLY A 492 -15.57 -55.05 15.41
CA GLY A 492 -16.62 -55.19 16.42
C GLY A 492 -16.20 -54.94 17.90
N THR A 493 -15.85 -53.70 18.31
CA THR A 493 -15.78 -53.19 19.73
C THR A 493 -14.79 -53.84 20.74
N ALA A 494 -14.26 -53.20 21.79
CA ALA A 494 -14.26 -51.80 22.28
C ALA A 494 -13.15 -51.55 23.36
N MET A 495 -13.08 -50.31 23.88
CA MET A 495 -12.53 -49.85 25.18
C MET A 495 -11.02 -49.51 25.35
N ALA A 496 -10.77 -48.18 25.35
CA ALA A 496 -10.52 -47.36 26.55
C ALA A 496 -9.11 -46.76 26.85
N LEU A 497 -9.21 -45.60 27.52
CA LEU A 497 -8.20 -44.77 28.20
C LEU A 497 -7.24 -43.90 27.37
N SER A 498 -6.96 -42.74 27.97
CA SER A 498 -6.38 -41.54 27.36
C SER A 498 -5.09 -41.10 28.06
N SER A 499 -4.28 -40.30 27.37
CA SER A 499 -3.28 -39.43 27.98
C SER A 499 -3.11 -38.15 27.14
N MET A 500 -2.74 -37.04 27.79
CA MET A 500 -2.81 -35.68 27.22
C MET A 500 -1.44 -35.15 26.76
N PRO A 501 -1.39 -34.25 25.78
CA PRO A 501 -0.34 -33.23 25.67
C PRO A 501 -0.54 -32.13 26.73
N CYS A 502 0.56 -31.61 27.31
CA CYS A 502 0.51 -30.48 28.25
C CYS A 502 0.29 -29.12 27.54
N PRO A 503 -0.22 -28.08 28.24
CA PRO A 503 -0.75 -26.88 27.60
C PRO A 503 0.33 -25.83 27.28
N GLN A 504 0.12 -25.11 26.17
CA GLN A 504 0.61 -23.74 26.01
C GLN A 504 -0.19 -22.79 26.93
N PRO A 505 0.40 -21.73 27.50
CA PRO A 505 -0.32 -20.80 28.36
C PRO A 505 -1.37 -20.02 27.57
N PHE A 506 -2.64 -20.38 27.76
CA PHE A 506 -3.76 -19.55 27.31
C PHE A 506 -3.71 -18.21 28.04
N CYS A 507 -3.25 -17.17 27.35
CA CYS A 507 -3.65 -15.81 27.70
C CYS A 507 -5.13 -15.69 27.32
N PRO A 508 -6.07 -15.51 28.28
CA PRO A 508 -7.48 -15.39 27.94
C PRO A 508 -7.67 -14.16 27.06
N LYS A 509 -8.30 -14.33 25.89
CA LYS A 509 -8.78 -13.19 25.10
C LYS A 509 -9.73 -12.39 26.01
N MET A 510 -9.57 -11.07 26.03
CA MET A 510 -10.41 -10.21 26.85
C MET A 510 -11.87 -10.38 26.40
N GLY A 511 -12.73 -10.84 27.30
CA GLY A 511 -14.17 -10.75 27.11
C GLY A 511 -14.60 -9.27 27.15
N PRO A 512 -15.74 -8.92 26.52
CA PRO A 512 -16.14 -7.53 26.33
C PRO A 512 -16.24 -6.80 27.68
N GLN A 513 -15.60 -5.64 27.76
CA GLN A 513 -15.53 -4.80 28.96
C GLN A 513 -16.78 -3.92 29.11
N ARG A 514 -17.50 -3.65 28.01
CA ARG A 514 -18.65 -2.73 27.99
C ARG A 514 -19.88 -3.30 27.30
N SER A 515 -21.05 -3.07 27.89
CA SER A 515 -22.36 -3.25 27.24
C SER A 515 -22.69 -2.02 26.38
N SER A 516 -22.21 -1.98 25.13
CA SER A 516 -22.78 -1.10 24.11
C SER A 516 -24.11 -1.67 23.58
N LYS A 517 -24.93 -0.86 22.89
CA LYS A 517 -26.11 -1.33 22.13
C LYS A 517 -25.77 -2.57 21.27
N THR A 518 -24.58 -2.53 20.66
CA THR A 518 -24.03 -3.57 19.77
C THR A 518 -23.64 -4.84 20.54
N ALA A 519 -23.13 -4.71 21.77
CA ALA A 519 -22.79 -5.84 22.64
C ALA A 519 -24.05 -6.53 23.21
N GLU A 520 -25.16 -5.81 23.40
CA GLU A 520 -26.46 -6.44 23.71
C GLU A 520 -27.03 -7.19 22.49
N LYS A 521 -27.01 -6.57 21.30
CA LYS A 521 -27.38 -7.23 20.02
C LYS A 521 -26.51 -8.48 19.70
N LEU A 522 -25.38 -8.69 20.39
CA LEU A 522 -24.45 -9.82 20.18
C LEU A 522 -24.65 -11.03 21.12
N LYS A 523 -25.57 -10.98 22.10
CA LYS A 523 -25.88 -12.12 22.99
C LYS A 523 -26.73 -13.19 22.29
N LEU A 524 -26.13 -13.91 21.34
CA LEU A 524 -26.78 -14.93 20.51
C LEU A 524 -26.88 -16.34 21.14
N LEU A 525 -26.34 -16.53 22.34
CA LEU A 525 -26.50 -17.73 23.15
C LEU A 525 -26.91 -17.32 24.57
N PRO A 526 -27.78 -18.08 25.26
CA PRO A 526 -27.86 -17.98 26.72
C PRO A 526 -26.48 -18.35 27.28
N ASN A 527 -25.92 -17.51 28.15
CA ASN A 527 -24.75 -17.91 28.91
C ASN A 527 -25.11 -19.15 29.75
N PRO A 528 -24.21 -20.13 29.90
CA PRO A 528 -24.32 -21.04 31.04
C PRO A 528 -24.31 -20.21 32.32
N GLU A 529 -25.03 -20.68 33.33
CA GLU A 529 -25.22 -19.98 34.60
C GLU A 529 -23.88 -19.69 35.28
N LEU A 530 -23.34 -18.50 35.02
CA LEU A 530 -22.33 -17.87 35.86
C LEU A 530 -23.04 -17.34 37.10
N GLU A 531 -22.39 -17.52 38.24
CA GLU A 531 -22.96 -17.28 39.56
C GLU A 531 -23.57 -15.87 39.68
N GLU A 532 -24.62 -15.77 40.51
CA GLU A 532 -25.44 -14.57 40.69
C GLU A 532 -24.57 -13.33 40.95
N GLU A 533 -25.00 -12.14 40.50
CA GLU A 533 -24.22 -10.91 40.70
C GLU A 533 -23.91 -10.71 42.19
N GLU A 534 -22.66 -11.01 42.60
CA GLU A 534 -22.24 -10.96 44.00
C GLU A 534 -22.45 -9.54 44.56
N LEU A 535 -23.55 -9.40 45.31
CA LEU A 535 -23.77 -8.26 46.17
C LEU A 535 -22.66 -8.26 47.23
N ASP A 536 -21.81 -7.23 47.21
CA ASP A 536 -20.87 -6.97 48.32
C ASP A 536 -21.70 -6.79 49.61
N GLU A 537 -21.88 -7.88 50.39
CA GLU A 537 -22.76 -7.94 51.58
C GLU A 537 -22.38 -6.87 52.61
N GLU A 538 -21.12 -6.44 52.62
CA GLU A 538 -20.59 -5.42 53.52
C GLU A 538 -20.86 -3.96 53.04
N SER A 539 -21.24 -3.75 51.77
CA SER A 539 -21.46 -2.40 51.21
C SER A 539 -22.85 -2.10 50.66
N ASN A 540 -23.66 -3.11 50.29
CA ASN A 540 -25.05 -2.92 49.84
C ASN A 540 -25.21 -1.86 48.72
N ARG A 541 -24.32 -1.92 47.70
CA ARG A 541 -24.23 -0.99 46.57
C ARG A 541 -24.02 -1.75 45.25
N ASP A 542 -24.67 -1.30 44.19
CA ASP A 542 -24.38 -1.69 42.81
C ASP A 542 -22.98 -1.20 42.37
N VAL A 543 -21.97 -2.07 42.53
CA VAL A 543 -20.58 -1.84 42.10
C VAL A 543 -20.25 -2.82 40.96
N TYR A 544 -19.54 -2.34 39.92
CA TYR A 544 -19.21 -3.16 38.74
C TYR A 544 -18.13 -4.21 39.06
N SER A 545 -18.49 -5.50 39.05
CA SER A 545 -17.62 -6.66 39.33
C SER A 545 -16.24 -6.66 38.61
N GLN A 546 -16.11 -5.92 37.52
CA GLN A 546 -14.85 -5.70 36.80
C GLN A 546 -13.79 -4.90 37.58
N TYR A 547 -14.13 -4.17 38.66
CA TYR A 547 -13.17 -3.37 39.44
C TYR A 547 -11.98 -4.20 39.95
N THR A 548 -12.22 -5.48 40.22
CA THR A 548 -11.23 -6.49 40.64
C THR A 548 -10.02 -6.58 39.71
N ARG A 549 -10.18 -6.27 38.42
CA ARG A 549 -9.16 -6.34 37.37
C ARG A 549 -8.19 -5.15 37.37
N ILE A 550 -8.47 -4.09 38.12
CA ILE A 550 -7.63 -2.89 38.20
C ILE A 550 -6.35 -3.21 39.01
N LYS A 551 -5.20 -3.23 38.33
CA LYS A 551 -3.88 -3.55 38.93
C LYS A 551 -3.37 -2.53 39.95
N ASP A 552 -3.85 -1.29 39.86
CA ASP A 552 -3.47 -0.20 40.76
C ASP A 552 -4.34 -0.23 42.02
N PRO A 553 -3.78 -0.42 43.23
CA PRO A 553 -4.58 -0.64 44.43
C PRO A 553 -5.38 0.60 44.86
N MET A 554 -4.93 1.80 44.52
CA MET A 554 -5.61 3.06 44.87
C MET A 554 -6.75 3.32 43.89
N ALA A 555 -6.50 3.21 42.59
CA ALA A 555 -7.56 3.33 41.58
C ALA A 555 -8.62 2.22 41.72
N ARG A 556 -8.23 1.00 42.11
CA ARG A 556 -9.16 -0.10 42.43
C ARG A 556 -10.05 0.22 43.63
N ARG A 557 -9.46 0.73 44.72
CA ARG A 557 -10.19 1.18 45.92
C ARG A 557 -11.21 2.27 45.59
N ASP A 558 -10.85 3.19 44.70
CA ASP A 558 -11.72 4.30 44.32
C ASP A 558 -12.80 3.85 43.32
N ALA A 559 -12.48 2.96 42.38
CA ALA A 559 -13.45 2.31 41.50
C ALA A 559 -14.49 1.45 42.24
N ALA A 560 -14.09 0.78 43.32
CA ALA A 560 -14.99 0.01 44.18
C ALA A 560 -15.92 0.90 45.04
N ARG A 561 -15.60 2.18 45.22
CA ARG A 561 -16.41 3.14 45.99
C ARG A 561 -17.47 3.87 45.15
N LEU A 562 -17.27 3.96 43.83
CA LEU A 562 -18.14 4.66 42.90
C LEU A 562 -19.18 3.70 42.31
N GLY A 563 -20.38 3.73 42.87
CA GLY A 563 -21.52 2.92 42.42
C GLY A 563 -22.29 3.56 41.27
N LYS A 564 -23.28 2.84 40.73
CA LYS A 564 -24.18 3.36 39.68
C LYS A 564 -24.83 4.71 40.06
N ALA A 565 -25.20 4.89 41.34
CA ALA A 565 -25.83 6.11 41.86
C ALA A 565 -24.91 7.35 41.89
N ASP A 566 -23.59 7.18 41.99
CA ASP A 566 -22.64 8.31 42.06
C ASP A 566 -22.53 9.05 40.70
N ARG A 567 -23.05 8.47 39.61
CA ARG A 567 -23.07 9.05 38.26
C ARG A 567 -23.84 10.37 38.16
N GLU A 568 -24.85 10.61 39.00
CA GLU A 568 -25.60 11.88 39.01
C GLU A 568 -24.84 13.02 39.71
N ARG A 569 -23.93 12.68 40.63
CA ARG A 569 -23.13 13.64 41.42
C ARG A 569 -21.87 14.11 40.70
N LEU A 570 -21.37 13.35 39.72
CA LEU A 570 -20.11 13.63 39.01
C LEU A 570 -20.33 14.44 37.72
N PRO A 571 -19.44 15.39 37.39
CA PRO A 571 -19.54 16.13 36.13
C PRO A 571 -19.42 15.19 34.92
N ARG A 572 -20.15 15.52 33.85
CA ARG A 572 -20.26 14.71 32.63
C ARG A 572 -19.33 15.20 31.52
N VAL A 573 -18.85 14.26 30.72
CA VAL A 573 -18.37 14.50 29.36
C VAL A 573 -19.24 13.73 28.39
N THR A 574 -19.76 14.41 27.37
CA THR A 574 -20.69 13.82 26.40
C THR A 574 -20.24 14.11 24.98
N ALA A 575 -20.15 13.07 24.18
CA ALA A 575 -19.86 13.11 22.75
C ALA A 575 -21.16 12.93 21.96
N TYR A 576 -21.39 13.78 20.95
CA TYR A 576 -22.56 13.78 20.07
C TYR A 576 -22.13 13.78 18.61
N CYS A 577 -22.63 12.84 17.80
CA CYS A 577 -22.53 12.92 16.35
C CYS A 577 -23.83 13.52 15.80
N THR A 578 -23.78 14.76 15.29
CA THR A 578 -25.00 15.50 14.89
C THR A 578 -25.08 15.79 13.39
N ALA A 579 -24.01 15.51 12.64
CA ALA A 579 -23.89 15.78 11.21
C ALA A 579 -22.91 14.80 10.55
N ASN A 580 -22.89 14.74 9.22
CA ASN A 580 -21.79 14.08 8.53
C ASN A 580 -20.50 14.90 8.60
N LYS A 581 -20.59 16.23 8.47
CA LYS A 581 -19.44 17.16 8.54
C LYS A 581 -19.82 18.51 9.18
N TYR A 582 -18.83 19.24 9.69
CA TYR A 582 -18.98 20.59 10.25
C TYR A 582 -18.22 21.66 9.44
N GLN A 583 -18.78 22.87 9.32
CA GLN A 583 -18.12 24.01 8.66
C GLN A 583 -17.06 24.68 9.56
N MET A 584 -15.86 24.10 9.63
CA MET A 584 -14.75 24.53 10.50
C MET A 584 -14.46 26.04 10.46
N GLU A 585 -14.34 26.67 9.28
CA GLU A 585 -14.09 28.12 9.19
C GLU A 585 -15.18 28.97 9.86
N ASN A 586 -16.44 28.60 9.67
CA ASN A 586 -17.58 29.37 10.16
C ASN A 586 -17.80 29.13 11.66
N LEU A 587 -17.53 27.93 12.16
CA LEU A 587 -17.43 27.63 13.60
C LEU A 587 -16.30 28.40 14.27
N MET A 588 -15.12 28.43 13.68
CA MET A 588 -13.97 29.20 14.17
C MET A 588 -14.29 30.70 14.26
N ARG A 589 -14.94 31.27 13.23
CA ARG A 589 -15.42 32.67 13.24
C ARG A 589 -16.49 32.90 14.31
N PHE A 590 -17.45 31.99 14.46
CA PHE A 590 -18.51 32.06 15.47
C PHE A 590 -17.95 32.04 16.91
N LEU A 591 -17.07 31.09 17.22
CA LEU A 591 -16.45 30.97 18.54
C LEU A 591 -15.57 32.19 18.87
N LYS A 592 -14.81 32.72 17.89
CA LYS A 592 -14.07 33.99 18.04
C LYS A 592 -15.02 35.15 18.38
N GLY A 593 -16.18 35.22 17.73
CA GLY A 593 -17.24 36.20 18.06
C GLY A 593 -17.88 36.03 19.45
N ARG A 594 -17.80 34.84 20.06
CA ARG A 594 -18.35 34.56 21.40
C ARG A 594 -17.38 34.88 22.55
N GLY A 595 -16.10 35.18 22.30
CA GLY A 595 -15.08 35.36 23.35
C GLY A 595 -15.49 36.29 24.51
N LYS A 596 -16.01 37.49 24.21
CA LYS A 596 -16.45 38.46 25.22
C LYS A 596 -17.74 38.08 25.98
N SER A 597 -18.53 37.13 25.49
CA SER A 597 -19.87 36.82 26.01
C SER A 597 -20.05 35.40 26.56
N LYS A 598 -19.11 34.49 26.24
CA LYS A 598 -19.07 33.09 26.67
C LYS A 598 -17.67 32.58 27.04
N GLY A 599 -16.67 33.47 27.13
CA GLY A 599 -15.29 33.10 27.47
C GLY A 599 -14.53 32.32 26.38
N ALA A 600 -15.10 32.22 25.17
CA ALA A 600 -14.56 31.41 24.08
C ALA A 600 -13.18 31.87 23.59
N ASN A 601 -12.27 30.91 23.44
CA ASN A 601 -10.90 31.11 22.97
C ASN A 601 -10.50 29.96 22.03
N PRO A 602 -11.03 29.93 20.79
CA PRO A 602 -10.92 28.77 19.93
C PRO A 602 -9.52 28.61 19.32
N LYS A 603 -8.96 27.42 19.46
CA LYS A 603 -7.74 26.94 18.79
C LYS A 603 -8.13 25.85 17.79
N LEU A 604 -7.60 25.90 16.57
CA LEU A 604 -7.60 24.74 15.67
C LEU A 604 -6.35 23.92 16.00
N ILE A 605 -6.52 22.62 16.19
CA ILE A 605 -5.47 21.66 16.49
C ILE A 605 -5.82 20.43 15.66
N ASP A 606 -5.07 20.21 14.58
CA ASP A 606 -5.40 19.17 13.58
C ASP A 606 -6.86 19.34 13.08
N GLU A 607 -7.58 18.25 12.87
CA GLU A 607 -9.02 18.14 12.58
C GLU A 607 -9.99 18.71 13.66
N CYS A 608 -9.50 19.21 14.81
CA CYS A 608 -10.31 19.60 15.96
C CYS A 608 -10.25 21.10 16.31
N ILE A 609 -11.42 21.71 16.53
CA ILE A 609 -11.53 23.03 17.18
C ILE A 609 -11.78 22.85 18.68
N TYR A 610 -10.77 23.12 19.50
CA TYR A 610 -10.89 23.26 20.95
C TYR A 610 -11.32 24.69 21.32
N SER A 611 -12.25 24.85 22.26
CA SER A 611 -12.48 26.12 22.98
C SER A 611 -13.02 25.88 24.39
N PRO A 612 -12.62 26.66 25.41
CA PRO A 612 -13.48 26.87 26.57
C PRO A 612 -14.81 27.51 26.14
N TYR A 613 -15.92 27.22 26.82
CA TYR A 613 -17.22 27.85 26.53
C TYR A 613 -18.14 27.79 27.76
N ASN A 614 -18.51 28.93 28.33
CA ASN A 614 -19.29 29.00 29.56
C ASN A 614 -20.60 29.79 29.36
N TYR A 615 -21.75 29.20 29.70
CA TYR A 615 -23.04 29.90 29.66
C TYR A 615 -23.31 30.79 30.89
N GLY A 616 -22.67 30.51 32.04
CA GLY A 616 -22.84 31.22 33.31
C GLY A 616 -22.16 32.61 33.38
N PRO A 617 -22.20 33.26 34.56
CA PRO A 617 -21.58 34.57 34.76
C PRO A 617 -20.05 34.50 34.65
N ILE A 618 -19.45 35.48 33.98
CA ILE A 618 -18.01 35.55 33.77
C ILE A 618 -17.37 36.24 34.99
N ASN A 619 -16.81 35.43 35.91
CA ASN A 619 -16.02 35.95 37.02
C ASN A 619 -14.69 36.52 36.51
N HIS A 620 -14.61 37.86 36.42
CA HIS A 620 -13.41 38.58 35.98
C HIS A 620 -12.17 38.38 36.88
N ALA A 621 -12.33 37.78 38.07
CA ALA A 621 -11.26 37.56 39.04
C ALA A 621 -10.24 36.46 38.66
N GLN A 622 -10.57 35.51 37.78
CA GLN A 622 -9.64 34.44 37.37
C GLN A 622 -8.69 34.84 36.22
N ARG A 623 -8.46 36.14 36.01
CA ARG A 623 -7.63 36.66 34.91
C ARG A 623 -6.20 37.02 35.33
N SER A 624 -5.79 36.56 36.51
CA SER A 624 -4.54 36.93 37.19
C SER A 624 -3.73 35.72 37.65
N GLU A 625 -3.61 34.71 36.78
CA GLU A 625 -2.46 33.79 36.80
C GLU A 625 -1.87 33.78 35.38
N PRO A 626 -0.57 34.07 35.21
CA PRO A 626 0.08 33.88 33.92
C PRO A 626 0.10 32.39 33.56
N PHE A 627 -0.38 32.04 32.37
CA PHE A 627 0.00 30.78 31.77
C PHE A 627 1.51 30.86 31.48
N GLU A 628 2.33 30.04 32.13
CA GLU A 628 3.78 30.05 31.87
C GLU A 628 4.07 29.67 30.42
N GLU A 629 4.55 30.63 29.64
CA GLU A 629 5.15 30.37 28.34
C GLU A 629 6.45 29.59 28.57
N THR A 630 6.40 28.27 28.39
CA THR A 630 7.61 27.48 28.21
C THR A 630 8.33 28.03 26.98
N GLN A 631 9.54 28.58 27.16
CA GLN A 631 10.16 29.47 26.19
C GLN A 631 10.55 28.79 24.86
N ASP A 632 9.65 28.82 23.88
CA ASP A 632 10.03 28.68 22.48
C ASP A 632 10.88 29.88 22.07
N ARG A 633 12.16 29.64 21.77
CA ARG A 633 13.06 30.68 21.26
C ARG A 633 12.67 31.01 19.81
N PRO A 634 12.50 32.29 19.44
CA PRO A 634 11.97 32.64 18.12
C PRO A 634 12.97 32.33 17.01
N ILE A 635 12.68 31.31 16.19
CA ILE A 635 13.35 31.09 14.92
C ILE A 635 12.84 32.16 13.93
N TYR A 636 13.54 33.30 13.89
CA TYR A 636 13.29 34.32 12.88
C TYR A 636 13.62 33.79 11.48
N GLY A 637 12.59 33.59 10.66
CA GLY A 637 12.75 33.34 9.23
C GLY A 637 13.41 34.55 8.57
N HIS A 638 14.65 34.37 8.09
CA HIS A 638 15.46 35.47 7.58
C HIS A 638 15.47 35.47 6.05
N GLU A 639 14.56 36.26 5.44
CA GLU A 639 14.74 36.66 4.05
C GLU A 639 16.09 37.37 3.88
N ARG A 640 16.81 37.07 2.78
CA ARG A 640 17.93 37.88 2.29
C ARG A 640 17.92 37.96 0.77
N ARG A 641 17.86 39.19 0.24
CA ARG A 641 18.22 39.49 -1.14
C ARG A 641 19.75 39.63 -1.25
N HIS A 642 20.25 39.59 -2.49
CA HIS A 642 21.68 39.60 -2.85
C HIS A 642 22.48 40.78 -2.24
N SER A 643 23.76 40.55 -1.86
CA SER A 643 24.92 40.96 -2.69
C SER A 643 26.27 41.03 -1.92
N THR A 644 27.35 40.56 -2.56
CA THR A 644 28.79 40.99 -2.43
C THR A 644 29.57 40.88 -1.10
N GLY A 645 30.88 40.54 -1.22
CA GLY A 645 31.90 40.44 -0.16
C GLY A 645 32.09 38.99 0.33
N GLU A 646 33.00 38.16 -0.19
CA GLU A 646 34.48 38.17 -0.13
C GLU A 646 35.11 37.92 1.26
N LEU A 647 35.86 36.80 1.35
CA LEU A 647 36.92 36.46 2.34
C LEU A 647 36.44 36.27 3.80
N GLN A 648 37.06 35.44 4.65
CA GLN A 648 38.12 34.44 4.47
C GLN A 648 37.87 33.24 5.43
N ALA A 649 38.73 32.22 5.43
CA ALA A 649 38.56 30.98 6.23
C ALA A 649 39.29 31.04 7.58
N GLU A 650 38.86 30.20 8.54
CA GLU A 650 39.76 29.46 9.44
C GLU A 650 39.04 28.28 10.13
N GLU A 651 39.82 27.33 10.65
CA GLU A 651 39.38 26.04 11.22
C GLU A 651 39.67 25.99 12.73
N HIS A 652 38.86 25.30 13.55
CA HIS A 652 39.40 24.36 14.55
C HIS A 652 38.36 23.41 15.22
N SER A 653 38.91 22.48 15.98
CA SER A 653 38.40 21.19 16.47
C SER A 653 37.72 21.16 17.85
N ASP A 654 36.81 20.21 18.00
CA ASP A 654 36.64 19.23 19.11
C ASP A 654 36.61 19.60 20.62
N ALA A 655 35.70 18.86 21.29
CA ALA A 655 35.83 18.25 22.63
C ALA A 655 35.87 19.13 23.90
N TYR A 656 34.70 19.35 24.49
CA TYR A 656 34.38 19.26 25.94
C TYR A 656 32.86 18.87 26.00
N GLN A 657 32.27 18.21 27.00
CA GLN A 657 32.63 18.02 28.40
C GLN A 657 32.01 16.71 28.96
N ARG A 658 32.74 16.02 29.84
CA ARG A 658 32.22 15.00 30.78
C ARG A 658 32.83 15.29 32.16
N GLU A 659 32.25 14.65 33.18
CA GLU A 659 32.60 14.74 34.62
C GLU A 659 32.16 16.02 35.37
N ALA A 660 31.09 15.83 36.15
CA ALA A 660 30.96 16.36 37.50
C ALA A 660 30.21 15.27 38.30
N LEU A 661 30.87 14.67 39.28
CA LEU A 661 30.38 13.49 40.01
C LEU A 661 30.08 13.83 41.48
N ALA A 662 29.11 13.11 42.04
CA ALA A 662 28.93 12.79 43.47
C ALA A 662 29.26 13.86 44.53
N ASP A 663 28.21 14.35 45.21
CA ASP A 663 28.28 14.59 46.66
C ASP A 663 26.90 14.35 47.33
N PHE A 664 26.87 14.39 48.66
CA PHE A 664 25.73 14.26 49.57
C PHE A 664 25.06 12.88 49.69
N ARG A 665 25.73 11.98 50.43
CA ARG A 665 25.01 11.13 51.41
C ARG A 665 25.81 10.85 52.69
N SER A 666 25.16 11.10 53.82
CA SER A 666 25.46 10.62 55.19
C SER A 666 26.85 10.85 55.79
N GLN A 667 26.94 11.81 56.73
CA GLN A 667 27.41 11.54 58.10
C GLN A 667 27.07 12.69 59.06
N HIS A 668 26.23 12.43 60.06
CA HIS A 668 26.56 12.58 61.50
C HIS A 668 25.34 12.28 62.39
N GLN A 669 25.61 11.72 63.57
CA GLN A 669 24.63 11.40 64.60
C GLN A 669 25.27 11.69 65.96
N HIS A 670 24.64 12.53 66.78
CA HIS A 670 24.62 12.55 68.25
C HIS A 670 23.65 13.66 68.67
N GLY A 671 23.03 13.54 69.85
CA GLY A 671 21.99 14.48 70.30
C GLY A 671 22.19 14.90 71.75
N HIS A 672 21.39 15.87 72.20
CA HIS A 672 21.26 16.26 73.61
C HIS A 672 19.92 16.97 73.87
N GLU A 673 19.20 16.51 74.89
CA GLU A 673 18.29 17.30 75.73
C GLU A 673 19.12 17.84 76.94
N PRO A 674 18.68 18.83 77.77
CA PRO A 674 17.28 19.01 78.19
C PRO A 674 16.75 20.44 78.54
N GLU A 675 15.45 20.47 78.89
CA GLU A 675 14.77 21.25 79.96
C GLU A 675 14.51 22.79 79.93
N HIS A 676 13.23 23.09 80.20
CA HIS A 676 12.63 24.15 81.04
C HIS A 676 13.03 25.63 81.00
N SER A 677 12.03 26.49 80.76
CA SER A 677 11.69 27.60 81.68
C SER A 677 10.20 28.04 81.59
N PHE A 678 9.64 28.54 82.70
CA PHE A 678 8.24 28.97 82.88
C PHE A 678 8.08 30.50 82.72
N ASN A 679 6.94 31.01 82.22
CA ASN A 679 5.93 31.77 83.00
C ASN A 679 4.80 32.40 82.12
N PRO A 680 3.67 32.87 82.70
CA PRO A 680 2.38 32.85 81.98
C PRO A 680 1.54 34.15 82.01
N GLY A 681 0.37 34.09 81.36
CA GLY A 681 -0.87 34.66 81.88
C GLY A 681 -1.52 35.79 81.07
N ARG A 682 -2.78 35.61 80.65
CA ARG A 682 -3.98 36.25 81.25
C ARG A 682 -5.30 35.92 80.52
N ASP A 683 -6.33 35.69 81.34
CA ASP A 683 -7.66 36.34 81.37
C ASP A 683 -8.39 36.67 80.02
N ALA A 684 -9.67 36.34 79.79
CA ALA A 684 -10.67 35.60 80.57
C ALA A 684 -11.97 35.33 79.74
N ASN A 685 -12.85 34.44 80.25
CA ASN A 685 -14.34 34.51 80.26
C ASN A 685 -15.16 34.61 78.93
N ASN A 686 -16.38 34.06 78.81
CA ASN A 686 -17.10 32.97 79.52
C ASN A 686 -18.35 32.54 78.70
N ASP A 687 -19.06 31.49 79.15
CA ASP A 687 -20.50 31.16 78.91
C ASP A 687 -21.04 31.05 77.46
N LEU A 688 -21.51 29.88 76.97
CA LEU A 688 -22.69 29.07 77.38
C LEU A 688 -24.06 29.66 76.98
N ALA A 689 -24.65 29.14 75.89
CA ALA A 689 -26.10 29.01 75.72
C ALA A 689 -26.46 27.99 74.61
N TYR A 690 -27.17 26.92 74.98
CA TYR A 690 -28.06 26.14 74.11
C TYR A 690 -29.48 26.23 74.70
N PRO A 691 -30.52 26.25 73.86
CA PRO A 691 -31.77 25.56 74.19
C PRO A 691 -32.11 24.48 73.15
N GLU A 692 -32.81 23.44 73.60
CA GLU A 692 -33.19 22.26 72.80
C GLU A 692 -34.58 22.42 72.15
N GLY A 693 -34.92 21.52 71.21
CA GLY A 693 -36.28 21.43 70.65
C GLY A 693 -36.46 20.41 69.52
N SER A 694 -36.63 19.13 69.88
CA SER A 694 -37.44 18.06 69.22
C SER A 694 -37.73 18.11 67.69
N SER A 695 -37.66 17.01 66.92
CA SER A 695 -37.43 15.58 67.23
C SER A 695 -37.43 14.73 65.95
N MET A 696 -36.81 13.52 66.00
CA MET A 696 -36.85 12.45 64.98
C MET A 696 -36.18 12.79 63.62
N GLU A 697 -35.53 11.88 62.87
CA GLU A 697 -35.53 10.40 62.88
C GLU A 697 -34.10 9.78 62.85
N HIS A 698 -34.02 8.44 62.86
CA HIS A 698 -32.76 7.70 62.69
C HIS A 698 -32.39 7.46 61.22
N SER A 699 -31.12 7.67 60.87
CA SER A 699 -30.38 6.67 60.10
C SER A 699 -28.88 6.75 60.41
N HIS A 700 -28.28 5.60 60.76
CA HIS A 700 -26.82 5.49 60.80
C HIS A 700 -26.30 5.13 59.42
N SER A 701 -25.56 6.02 58.79
CA SER A 701 -24.57 5.64 57.78
C SER A 701 -23.30 6.44 57.99
N ARG A 702 -22.21 5.76 58.33
CA ARG A 702 -20.86 6.35 58.35
C ARG A 702 -20.32 6.34 56.91
N THR A 703 -20.84 7.21 56.06
CA THR A 703 -20.27 7.41 54.72
C THR A 703 -18.84 7.96 54.88
N VAL A 704 -17.85 7.15 54.51
CA VAL A 704 -16.45 7.58 54.45
C VAL A 704 -16.32 8.55 53.27
N ASP A 705 -16.31 9.85 53.55
CA ASP A 705 -16.18 10.90 52.53
C ASP A 705 -14.85 10.78 51.77
N ALA A 706 -14.91 10.13 50.61
CA ALA A 706 -13.81 10.11 49.65
C ALA A 706 -13.70 11.50 49.02
N ASN A 707 -12.58 12.17 49.26
CA ASN A 707 -12.39 13.60 48.97
C ASN A 707 -12.05 13.87 47.48
N PHE A 708 -12.93 13.38 46.58
CA PHE A 708 -12.81 13.55 45.14
C PHE A 708 -13.10 14.99 44.73
N ASP A 709 -12.21 15.59 43.94
CA ASP A 709 -12.41 16.95 43.42
C ASP A 709 -13.29 16.90 42.16
N THR A 710 -14.55 17.31 42.32
CA THR A 710 -15.57 17.36 41.26
C THR A 710 -15.73 18.75 40.64
N HIS A 711 -15.00 19.76 41.12
CA HIS A 711 -15.24 21.15 40.73
C HIS A 711 -14.68 21.45 39.33
N VAL A 712 -15.55 21.47 38.32
CA VAL A 712 -15.25 21.92 36.96
C VAL A 712 -14.73 23.37 36.99
N HIS A 713 -13.53 23.62 36.46
CA HIS A 713 -12.95 24.97 36.41
C HIS A 713 -13.62 25.85 35.34
N THR A 714 -13.78 25.29 34.15
CA THR A 714 -14.43 25.94 32.99
C THR A 714 -14.97 24.82 32.09
N PRO A 715 -16.20 24.90 31.57
CA PRO A 715 -16.66 23.93 30.59
C PRO A 715 -15.93 24.12 29.25
N GLU A 716 -15.68 23.02 28.55
CA GLU A 716 -14.85 22.98 27.34
C GLU A 716 -15.55 22.21 26.22
N VAL A 717 -15.32 22.60 24.97
CA VAL A 717 -15.87 21.98 23.78
C VAL A 717 -14.76 21.65 22.78
N PHE A 718 -14.87 20.47 22.18
CA PHE A 718 -14.01 19.96 21.13
C PHE A 718 -14.89 19.61 19.93
N LEU A 719 -14.72 20.29 18.80
CA LEU A 719 -15.53 20.08 17.59
C LEU A 719 -14.65 19.52 16.48
N PHE A 720 -14.95 18.30 16.06
CA PHE A 720 -14.21 17.58 15.02
C PHE A 720 -14.83 17.85 13.66
N ASP A 721 -13.99 17.92 12.62
CA ASP A 721 -14.43 18.27 11.27
C ASP A 721 -15.48 17.29 10.72
N TYR A 722 -15.41 16.01 11.10
CA TYR A 722 -16.30 14.91 10.73
C TYR A 722 -17.65 14.89 11.49
N GLY A 723 -18.13 16.04 11.96
CA GLY A 723 -19.52 16.22 12.43
C GLY A 723 -19.81 15.77 13.86
N VAL A 724 -18.76 15.68 14.69
CA VAL A 724 -18.85 15.22 16.08
C VAL A 724 -18.39 16.31 17.05
N VAL A 725 -19.08 16.47 18.17
CA VAL A 725 -18.72 17.40 19.24
C VAL A 725 -18.64 16.69 20.59
N VAL A 726 -17.56 16.93 21.32
CA VAL A 726 -17.34 16.44 22.70
C VAL A 726 -17.39 17.62 23.65
N ILE A 727 -18.29 17.56 24.63
CA ILE A 727 -18.58 18.63 25.59
C ILE A 727 -18.19 18.17 26.99
N TRP A 728 -17.33 18.92 27.67
CA TRP A 728 -16.87 18.62 29.04
C TRP A 728 -17.48 19.59 30.05
N GLY A 729 -18.09 19.06 31.10
CA GLY A 729 -18.49 19.83 32.29
C GLY A 729 -19.67 20.77 32.11
N MET A 730 -20.48 20.57 31.07
CA MET A 730 -21.78 21.24 30.92
C MET A 730 -22.90 20.41 31.58
N SER A 731 -24.00 21.09 31.94
CA SER A 731 -25.27 20.41 32.27
C SER A 731 -26.06 20.12 31.00
N LEU A 732 -26.98 19.16 31.03
CA LEU A 732 -27.75 18.73 29.86
C LEU A 732 -28.51 19.88 29.17
N ALA A 733 -29.04 20.84 29.94
CA ALA A 733 -29.67 22.05 29.41
C ALA A 733 -28.67 23.01 28.71
N HIS A 734 -27.39 23.00 29.09
CA HIS A 734 -26.33 23.74 28.40
C HIS A 734 -25.78 22.97 27.19
N GLU A 735 -25.64 21.65 27.26
CA GLU A 735 -25.28 20.79 26.12
C GLU A 735 -26.28 21.00 24.96
N GLN A 736 -27.57 20.80 25.21
CA GLN A 736 -28.63 20.98 24.21
C GLN A 736 -28.70 22.42 23.65
N ARG A 737 -28.38 23.42 24.47
CA ARG A 737 -28.29 24.82 24.02
C ARG A 737 -27.08 25.05 23.11
N PHE A 738 -25.94 24.41 23.39
CA PHE A 738 -24.75 24.49 22.55
C PHE A 738 -24.97 23.82 21.19
N LEU A 739 -25.55 22.61 21.17
CA LEU A 739 -25.93 21.91 19.94
C LEU A 739 -26.84 22.80 19.05
N LYS A 740 -27.83 23.47 19.65
CA LYS A 740 -28.70 24.43 18.94
C LYS A 740 -27.98 25.71 18.48
N ASP A 741 -26.98 26.19 19.21
CA ASP A 741 -26.13 27.33 18.81
C ASP A 741 -25.23 26.98 17.59
N ILE A 742 -24.79 25.71 17.45
CA ILE A 742 -23.91 25.25 16.35
C ILE A 742 -24.65 24.66 15.14
N ALA A 743 -25.92 24.25 15.26
CA ALA A 743 -26.65 23.49 14.22
C ALA A 743 -26.67 24.11 12.80
N LYS A 744 -26.54 25.43 12.71
CA LYS A 744 -26.41 26.20 11.46
C LYS A 744 -25.06 26.02 10.72
N PHE A 745 -24.12 25.27 11.27
CA PHE A 745 -22.81 24.95 10.68
C PHE A 745 -22.67 23.47 10.31
N GLU A 746 -23.76 22.71 10.45
CA GLU A 746 -23.85 21.29 10.11
C GLU A 746 -24.00 21.12 8.59
N LEU A 747 -23.19 20.25 7.99
CA LEU A 747 -23.32 19.77 6.62
C LEU A 747 -23.82 18.33 6.69
N GLU A 748 -24.89 18.02 5.95
CA GLU A 748 -25.59 16.72 6.05
C GLU A 748 -25.95 16.43 7.52
N LYS A 749 -26.79 17.30 8.08
CA LYS A 749 -27.32 17.15 9.44
C LYS A 749 -28.09 15.82 9.53
N LEU A 750 -27.84 15.07 10.61
CA LEU A 750 -28.55 13.84 10.92
C LEU A 750 -29.97 14.14 11.45
N ASP A 751 -30.90 13.22 11.24
CA ASP A 751 -32.22 13.30 11.87
C ASP A 751 -32.07 13.16 13.40
N PRO A 752 -32.90 13.80 14.25
CA PRO A 752 -32.84 13.62 15.70
C PRO A 752 -32.78 12.16 16.19
N ASP A 753 -33.39 11.21 15.48
CA ASP A 753 -33.36 9.78 15.85
C ASP A 753 -32.03 9.09 15.45
N ASP A 754 -31.28 9.64 14.50
CA ASP A 754 -29.94 9.17 14.05
C ASP A 754 -28.77 9.74 14.90
N VAL A 755 -29.05 10.63 15.87
CA VAL A 755 -28.01 11.30 16.68
C VAL A 755 -27.43 10.34 17.72
N GLU A 756 -26.41 9.58 17.33
CA GLU A 756 -25.65 8.75 18.26
C GLU A 756 -24.86 9.59 19.28
N THR A 757 -24.76 9.04 20.50
CA THR A 757 -24.14 9.71 21.65
C THR A 757 -23.37 8.76 22.55
N GLU A 758 -22.34 9.28 23.20
CA GLU A 758 -21.68 8.61 24.33
C GLU A 758 -21.54 9.56 25.51
N CYS A 759 -21.90 9.08 26.71
CA CYS A 759 -21.86 9.85 27.94
C CYS A 759 -20.99 9.14 28.97
N PHE A 760 -20.04 9.87 29.53
CA PHE A 760 -19.13 9.44 30.59
C PHE A 760 -19.15 10.45 31.74
N ASN A 761 -18.75 10.03 32.94
CA ASN A 761 -18.55 10.92 34.08
C ASN A 761 -17.04 11.11 34.33
N PHE A 762 -16.62 12.20 34.97
CA PHE A 762 -15.21 12.40 35.31
C PHE A 762 -15.00 13.01 36.70
N TYR A 763 -13.79 12.86 37.23
CA TYR A 763 -13.34 13.56 38.44
C TYR A 763 -11.83 13.81 38.44
N TYR A 764 -11.38 14.72 39.30
CA TYR A 764 -9.97 15.08 39.45
C TYR A 764 -9.32 14.35 40.64
N THR A 765 -8.14 13.76 40.42
CA THR A 765 -7.32 13.11 41.46
C THR A 765 -5.84 13.31 41.17
N ARG A 766 -5.04 13.62 42.19
CA ARG A 766 -3.58 13.78 42.05
C ARG A 766 -2.80 12.47 42.22
N GLU A 767 -3.46 11.43 42.72
CA GLU A 767 -2.86 10.18 43.21
C GLU A 767 -2.34 9.26 42.09
N TYR A 768 -2.95 9.31 40.89
CA TYR A 768 -2.58 8.47 39.76
C TYR A 768 -2.70 9.18 38.39
N GLN A 769 -2.26 8.51 37.32
CA GLN A 769 -2.38 8.98 35.94
C GLN A 769 -3.82 8.85 35.41
N ALA A 770 -4.15 9.58 34.35
CA ALA A 770 -5.47 9.55 33.73
C ALA A 770 -5.82 8.15 33.18
N ARG A 771 -6.97 7.63 33.60
CA ARG A 771 -7.49 6.29 33.27
C ARG A 771 -9.01 6.30 33.16
N ILE A 772 -9.57 5.34 32.44
CA ILE A 772 -11.00 5.09 32.29
C ILE A 772 -11.37 3.71 32.89
N TYR A 773 -12.50 3.64 33.61
CA TYR A 773 -13.11 2.40 34.12
C TYR A 773 -14.56 2.66 34.56
N ASN A 774 -15.47 1.70 34.39
CA ASN A 774 -16.88 1.79 34.82
C ASN A 774 -17.61 3.06 34.30
N ASP A 775 -17.20 3.54 33.12
CA ASP A 775 -17.53 4.83 32.48
C ASP A 775 -17.18 6.11 33.28
N PHE A 776 -16.28 5.99 34.27
CA PHE A 776 -15.62 7.10 34.95
C PHE A 776 -14.24 7.36 34.34
N ILE A 777 -13.96 8.63 34.06
CA ILE A 777 -12.68 9.13 33.54
C ILE A 777 -11.97 9.92 34.64
N THR A 778 -10.71 9.59 34.90
CA THR A 778 -9.90 10.26 35.92
C THR A 778 -8.92 11.24 35.30
N LEU A 779 -8.80 12.44 35.87
CA LEU A 779 -7.93 13.52 35.38
C LEU A 779 -7.00 14.04 36.49
N ARG A 780 -5.74 14.30 36.15
CA ARG A 780 -4.74 14.75 37.14
C ARG A 780 -4.67 16.27 37.32
N ASP A 781 -5.01 17.01 36.28
CA ASP A 781 -5.00 18.47 36.24
C ASP A 781 -6.28 18.99 35.56
N LYS A 782 -6.72 20.18 35.98
CA LYS A 782 -7.88 20.89 35.44
C LYS A 782 -7.53 21.70 34.19
N GLY A 783 -6.31 22.25 34.12
CA GLY A 783 -5.85 23.15 33.06
C GLY A 783 -5.36 22.44 31.79
N ASN A 784 -4.88 21.19 31.91
CA ASN A 784 -4.37 20.42 30.77
C ASN A 784 -5.49 19.95 29.83
N TYR A 785 -5.85 20.85 28.91
CA TYR A 785 -6.78 20.56 27.82
C TYR A 785 -6.22 19.55 26.79
N LYS A 786 -4.90 19.32 26.72
CA LYS A 786 -4.29 18.36 25.78
C LYS A 786 -4.64 16.91 26.16
N THR A 787 -4.65 16.58 27.46
CA THR A 787 -5.15 15.28 27.95
C THR A 787 -6.64 15.10 27.63
N LYS A 788 -7.46 16.15 27.79
CA LYS A 788 -8.89 16.12 27.43
C LYS A 788 -9.09 15.97 25.92
N LEU A 789 -8.25 16.60 25.09
CA LEU A 789 -8.26 16.46 23.63
C LEU A 789 -7.96 15.02 23.19
N ALA A 790 -6.91 14.40 23.74
CA ALA A 790 -6.56 13.01 23.45
C ALA A 790 -7.70 12.04 23.78
N ILE A 791 -8.35 12.22 24.93
CA ILE A 791 -9.55 11.45 25.31
C ILE A 791 -10.73 11.77 24.37
N SER A 792 -10.89 13.04 23.96
CA SER A 792 -11.98 13.48 23.09
C SER A 792 -11.87 12.93 21.66
N HIS A 793 -10.67 12.71 21.11
CA HIS A 793 -10.53 11.99 19.84
C HIS A 793 -11.10 10.57 19.96
N ALA A 794 -10.68 9.79 20.95
CA ALA A 794 -11.17 8.41 21.12
C ALA A 794 -12.70 8.33 21.34
N LEU A 795 -13.27 9.26 22.11
CA LEU A 795 -14.73 9.39 22.28
C LEU A 795 -15.43 9.77 20.95
N ALA A 796 -14.89 10.74 20.22
CA ALA A 796 -15.47 11.19 18.96
C ALA A 796 -15.38 10.11 17.85
N GLN A 797 -14.30 9.33 17.86
CA GLN A 797 -14.13 8.14 17.02
C GLN A 797 -15.22 7.11 17.34
N SER A 798 -15.41 6.77 18.62
CA SER A 798 -16.40 5.78 19.07
C SER A 798 -17.85 6.11 18.69
N VAL A 799 -18.28 7.37 18.85
CA VAL A 799 -19.65 7.79 18.47
C VAL A 799 -19.86 7.72 16.95
N LYS A 800 -18.89 8.13 16.13
CA LYS A 800 -19.01 8.05 14.67
C LYS A 800 -18.99 6.59 14.19
N THR A 801 -18.23 5.70 14.85
CA THR A 801 -18.33 4.25 14.60
C THR A 801 -19.73 3.73 14.89
N SER A 802 -20.39 4.14 15.98
CA SER A 802 -21.77 3.74 16.28
C SER A 802 -22.76 4.14 15.17
N LEU A 803 -22.62 5.35 14.59
CA LEU A 803 -23.43 5.77 13.44
C LEU A 803 -23.24 4.83 12.23
N PHE A 804 -21.99 4.47 11.92
CA PHE A 804 -21.72 3.53 10.83
C PHE A 804 -22.17 2.10 11.13
N GLU A 805 -22.15 1.66 12.40
CA GLU A 805 -22.70 0.36 12.82
C GLU A 805 -24.20 0.25 12.53
N GLU A 806 -25.01 1.28 12.84
CA GLU A 806 -26.46 1.24 12.63
C GLU A 806 -26.85 1.48 11.15
N LEU A 807 -26.15 2.35 10.42
CA LEU A 807 -26.31 2.49 8.96
C LEU A 807 -26.02 1.16 8.23
N LEU A 808 -24.99 0.43 8.66
CA LEU A 808 -24.67 -0.88 8.13
C LEU A 808 -25.70 -1.93 8.56
N ALA A 809 -26.20 -1.88 9.79
CA ALA A 809 -27.27 -2.77 10.26
C ALA A 809 -28.57 -2.60 9.44
N SER A 810 -28.99 -1.36 9.17
CA SER A 810 -30.12 -1.05 8.28
C SER A 810 -29.91 -1.62 6.87
N THR A 811 -28.70 -1.51 6.33
CA THR A 811 -28.33 -2.08 5.03
C THR A 811 -28.39 -3.61 5.02
N ILE A 812 -27.95 -4.27 6.09
CA ILE A 812 -28.07 -5.74 6.28
C ILE A 812 -29.55 -6.14 6.35
N ASP A 813 -30.36 -5.44 7.14
CA ASP A 813 -31.79 -5.74 7.29
C ASP A 813 -32.58 -5.57 5.99
N ALA A 814 -32.15 -4.67 5.10
CA ALA A 814 -32.70 -4.53 3.75
C ALA A 814 -32.26 -5.64 2.77
N CYS A 815 -31.15 -6.34 3.03
CA CYS A 815 -30.58 -7.35 2.14
C CYS A 815 -30.82 -8.81 2.58
N LYS A 816 -31.12 -9.05 3.86
CA LYS A 816 -31.19 -10.39 4.48
C LYS A 816 -32.11 -11.39 3.80
N ASP A 817 -33.20 -10.93 3.18
CA ASP A 817 -34.20 -11.80 2.55
C ASP A 817 -33.82 -12.22 1.11
N ILE A 818 -32.82 -11.57 0.50
CA ILE A 818 -32.44 -11.81 -0.90
C ILE A 818 -31.91 -13.25 -1.11
N PRO A 819 -30.99 -13.80 -0.28
CA PRO A 819 -30.55 -15.19 -0.40
C PRO A 819 -31.70 -16.19 -0.28
N THR A 820 -32.65 -15.94 0.62
CA THR A 820 -33.83 -16.78 0.85
C THR A 820 -34.78 -16.78 -0.36
N GLN A 821 -35.02 -15.61 -0.98
CA GLN A 821 -35.81 -15.51 -2.21
C GLN A 821 -35.16 -16.28 -3.36
N ILE A 822 -33.83 -16.20 -3.52
CA ILE A 822 -33.08 -16.96 -4.54
C ILE A 822 -33.24 -18.46 -4.30
N ALA A 823 -33.01 -18.93 -3.07
CA ALA A 823 -33.08 -20.35 -2.71
C ALA A 823 -34.48 -20.96 -2.89
N MET A 824 -35.54 -20.18 -2.69
CA MET A 824 -36.93 -20.68 -2.82
C MET A 824 -37.53 -20.52 -4.23
N ALA A 825 -37.26 -19.41 -4.92
CA ALA A 825 -37.93 -19.06 -6.18
C ALA A 825 -37.06 -19.19 -7.43
N GLY A 826 -35.73 -19.30 -7.28
CA GLY A 826 -34.77 -19.30 -8.40
C GLY A 826 -34.76 -18.02 -9.23
N LYS A 827 -35.43 -16.96 -8.77
CA LYS A 827 -35.56 -15.66 -9.44
C LYS A 827 -35.58 -14.53 -8.41
N ILE A 828 -34.86 -13.46 -8.71
CA ILE A 828 -34.78 -12.25 -7.87
C ILE A 828 -35.90 -11.29 -8.28
N SER A 829 -36.56 -10.67 -7.30
CA SER A 829 -37.68 -9.72 -7.50
C SER A 829 -37.23 -8.27 -7.79
N LEU A 830 -35.92 -8.00 -7.73
CA LEU A 830 -35.29 -6.69 -7.93
C LEU A 830 -34.85 -6.47 -9.38
N SER A 831 -35.03 -5.26 -9.89
CA SER A 831 -34.48 -4.84 -11.18
C SER A 831 -32.97 -4.59 -11.12
N GLN A 832 -32.31 -4.69 -12.28
CA GLN A 832 -30.89 -4.34 -12.44
C GLN A 832 -30.58 -2.90 -11.99
N THR A 833 -31.53 -1.98 -12.13
CA THR A 833 -31.40 -0.59 -11.64
C THR A 833 -31.36 -0.54 -10.11
N GLN A 834 -32.23 -1.26 -9.41
CA GLN A 834 -32.27 -1.30 -7.94
C GLN A 834 -30.99 -1.92 -7.37
N ILE A 835 -30.50 -3.02 -7.94
CA ILE A 835 -29.24 -3.65 -7.50
C ILE A 835 -28.05 -2.72 -7.76
N ASN A 836 -28.00 -2.01 -8.90
CA ASN A 836 -26.96 -1.00 -9.13
C ASN A 836 -27.06 0.21 -8.18
N MET A 837 -28.26 0.58 -7.72
CA MET A 837 -28.44 1.61 -6.69
C MET A 837 -27.91 1.14 -5.33
N GLN A 838 -28.27 -0.06 -4.88
CA GLN A 838 -27.77 -0.64 -3.62
C GLN A 838 -26.24 -0.81 -3.63
N ILE A 839 -25.65 -1.23 -4.76
CA ILE A 839 -24.19 -1.26 -4.94
C ILE A 839 -23.59 0.15 -4.82
N GLY A 840 -24.27 1.17 -5.36
CA GLY A 840 -23.87 2.58 -5.23
C GLY A 840 -23.93 3.08 -3.79
N GLU A 841 -25.00 2.77 -3.06
CA GLU A 841 -25.20 3.13 -1.65
C GLU A 841 -24.16 2.45 -0.75
N LEU A 842 -23.93 1.15 -0.91
CA LEU A 842 -22.88 0.42 -0.19
C LEU A 842 -21.48 0.96 -0.52
N PHE A 843 -21.22 1.33 -1.78
CA PHE A 843 -19.95 1.93 -2.19
C PHE A 843 -19.76 3.34 -1.59
N ILE A 844 -20.82 4.14 -1.47
CA ILE A 844 -20.81 5.43 -0.75
C ILE A 844 -20.57 5.20 0.76
N LEU A 845 -21.21 4.21 1.38
CA LEU A 845 -20.99 3.86 2.79
C LEU A 845 -19.52 3.44 3.03
N ARG A 846 -18.98 2.54 2.20
CA ARG A 846 -17.56 2.12 2.22
C ARG A 846 -16.61 3.30 2.01
N ILE A 847 -16.95 4.20 1.10
CA ILE A 847 -16.21 5.45 0.87
C ILE A 847 -16.27 6.37 2.10
N ASN A 848 -17.41 6.53 2.76
CA ASN A 848 -17.53 7.41 3.94
C ASN A 848 -16.77 6.85 5.15
N ILE A 849 -16.77 5.52 5.33
CA ILE A 849 -15.96 4.83 6.35
C ILE A 849 -14.45 5.03 6.06
N HIS A 850 -14.01 4.85 4.82
CA HIS A 850 -12.60 4.98 4.44
C HIS A 850 -12.10 6.44 4.28
N LEU A 851 -12.95 7.39 3.88
CA LEU A 851 -12.60 8.82 3.77
C LEU A 851 -12.44 9.45 5.15
N ASN A 852 -13.24 9.02 6.12
CA ASN A 852 -13.01 9.32 7.53
C ASN A 852 -11.88 8.46 8.11
N GLY A 853 -10.89 7.99 7.32
CA GLY A 853 -9.78 7.15 7.81
C GLY A 853 -8.93 7.79 8.92
N SER A 854 -8.89 9.13 9.01
CA SER A 854 -8.32 9.89 10.14
C SER A 854 -8.90 9.47 11.51
N LEU A 855 -10.16 9.03 11.50
CA LEU A 855 -10.93 8.54 12.63
C LEU A 855 -10.49 7.13 13.08
N LEU A 856 -9.68 6.43 12.27
CA LEU A 856 -9.23 5.06 12.50
C LEU A 856 -7.70 4.97 12.64
N ASP A 857 -6.95 5.82 11.94
CA ASP A 857 -5.52 6.04 12.14
C ASP A 857 -5.24 6.73 13.51
N THR A 858 -3.97 6.99 13.81
CA THR A 858 -3.56 7.75 15.01
C THR A 858 -3.42 9.24 14.65
N PRO A 859 -4.21 10.16 15.26
CA PRO A 859 -4.20 11.60 14.95
C PRO A 859 -2.82 12.27 14.98
N GLU A 860 -2.59 13.27 14.14
CA GLU A 860 -1.24 13.84 13.97
C GLU A 860 -0.72 14.54 15.24
N LEU A 861 -1.64 14.96 16.11
CA LEU A 861 -1.37 15.45 17.47
C LEU A 861 -0.35 14.59 18.24
N PHE A 862 -0.38 13.26 18.07
CA PHE A 862 0.49 12.35 18.83
C PHE A 862 1.94 12.30 18.31
N TRP A 863 2.22 12.75 17.08
CA TRP A 863 3.60 12.97 16.64
C TRP A 863 4.22 14.20 17.31
N VAL A 864 3.40 15.23 17.57
CA VAL A 864 3.83 16.46 18.25
C VAL A 864 3.90 16.27 19.77
N GLU A 865 3.00 15.46 20.33
CA GLU A 865 2.90 15.19 21.77
C GLU A 865 2.81 13.69 22.10
N PRO A 866 3.88 12.90 21.90
CA PRO A 866 3.86 11.44 22.11
C PRO A 866 3.49 11.02 23.54
N HIS A 867 3.66 11.91 24.52
CA HIS A 867 3.32 11.67 25.92
C HIS A 867 1.80 11.50 26.17
N LEU A 868 0.95 11.88 25.22
CA LEU A 868 -0.50 11.75 25.28
C LEU A 868 -1.00 10.43 24.69
N GLU A 869 -0.22 9.77 23.82
CA GLU A 869 -0.62 8.56 23.11
C GLU A 869 -1.04 7.42 24.07
N PRO A 870 -0.35 7.14 25.20
CA PRO A 870 -0.78 6.07 26.11
C PRO A 870 -2.16 6.29 26.74
N VAL A 871 -2.60 7.55 26.88
CA VAL A 871 -3.96 7.88 27.38
C VAL A 871 -5.00 7.66 26.29
N TYR A 872 -4.69 8.06 25.05
CA TYR A 872 -5.52 7.81 23.88
C TYR A 872 -5.71 6.29 23.65
N GLN A 873 -4.62 5.52 23.59
CA GLN A 873 -4.66 4.07 23.39
C GLN A 873 -5.41 3.35 24.52
N ALA A 874 -5.28 3.79 25.78
CA ALA A 874 -6.05 3.23 26.89
C ALA A 874 -7.56 3.44 26.73
N VAL A 875 -8.01 4.60 26.24
CA VAL A 875 -9.43 4.87 25.97
C VAL A 875 -9.89 4.13 24.71
N ARG A 876 -9.10 4.13 23.63
CA ARG A 876 -9.38 3.36 22.39
C ARG A 876 -9.58 1.87 22.68
N SER A 877 -8.75 1.29 23.54
CA SER A 877 -8.86 -0.10 23.98
C SER A 877 -10.06 -0.37 24.89
N TYR A 878 -10.46 0.57 25.77
CA TYR A 878 -11.67 0.44 26.59
C TYR A 878 -12.96 0.54 25.75
N LEU A 879 -12.93 1.33 24.67
CA LEU A 879 -14.02 1.48 23.70
C LEU A 879 -14.04 0.37 22.63
N GLU A 880 -13.13 -0.62 22.74
CA GLU A 880 -13.00 -1.80 21.86
C GLU A 880 -12.88 -1.46 20.36
N MET A 881 -12.30 -0.30 20.06
CA MET A 881 -12.43 0.33 18.75
C MET A 881 -11.92 -0.54 17.60
N ASP A 882 -10.75 -1.15 17.75
CA ASP A 882 -10.14 -1.95 16.68
C ASP A 882 -10.98 -3.21 16.36
N GLN A 883 -11.66 -3.77 17.36
CA GLN A 883 -12.58 -4.90 17.17
C GLN A 883 -13.89 -4.46 16.52
N ARG A 884 -14.48 -3.34 16.98
CA ARG A 884 -15.72 -2.78 16.40
C ARG A 884 -15.53 -2.44 14.92
N VAL A 885 -14.42 -1.77 14.60
CA VAL A 885 -14.06 -1.36 13.23
C VAL A 885 -13.78 -2.57 12.35
N GLY A 886 -13.03 -3.57 12.84
CA GLY A 886 -12.78 -4.81 12.10
C GLY A 886 -14.07 -5.56 11.73
N LEU A 887 -14.99 -5.73 12.70
CA LEU A 887 -16.30 -6.35 12.48
C LEU A 887 -17.18 -5.55 11.51
N LEU A 888 -17.05 -4.22 11.50
CA LEU A 888 -17.78 -3.33 10.59
C LEU A 888 -17.28 -3.49 9.14
N THR A 889 -15.97 -3.56 8.92
CA THR A 889 -15.39 -3.85 7.60
C THR A 889 -15.76 -5.25 7.11
N GLU A 890 -15.62 -6.28 7.96
CA GLU A 890 -15.97 -7.67 7.62
C GLU A 890 -17.45 -7.80 7.19
N ARG A 891 -18.37 -7.19 7.95
CA ARG A 891 -19.80 -7.16 7.60
C ARG A 891 -20.08 -6.45 6.29
N LEU A 892 -19.39 -5.35 6.01
CA LEU A 892 -19.58 -4.59 4.77
C LEU A 892 -19.13 -5.39 3.55
N ASP A 893 -18.00 -6.09 3.65
CA ASP A 893 -17.44 -6.88 2.55
C ASP A 893 -18.35 -8.09 2.21
N VAL A 894 -18.95 -8.74 3.22
CA VAL A 894 -19.96 -9.80 3.01
C VAL A 894 -21.19 -9.31 2.22
N ILE A 895 -21.65 -8.06 2.44
CA ILE A 895 -22.75 -7.48 1.64
C ILE A 895 -22.28 -7.17 0.23
N ALA A 896 -21.04 -6.69 0.07
CA ALA A 896 -20.48 -6.38 -1.25
C ALA A 896 -20.37 -7.63 -2.13
N ASP A 897 -19.92 -8.76 -1.57
CA ASP A 897 -19.85 -10.05 -2.24
C ASP A 897 -21.24 -10.58 -2.60
N LEU A 898 -22.21 -10.47 -1.69
CA LEU A 898 -23.61 -10.82 -1.99
C LEU A 898 -24.14 -10.04 -3.20
N LEU A 899 -24.02 -8.69 -3.18
CA LEU A 899 -24.49 -7.85 -4.28
C LEU A 899 -23.72 -8.10 -5.59
N ALA A 900 -22.43 -8.46 -5.53
CA ALA A 900 -21.64 -8.84 -6.69
C ALA A 900 -22.19 -10.13 -7.36
N VAL A 901 -22.58 -11.14 -6.57
CA VAL A 901 -23.22 -12.36 -7.07
C VAL A 901 -24.57 -12.05 -7.73
N LEU A 902 -25.41 -11.17 -7.15
CA LEU A 902 -26.67 -10.75 -7.78
C LEU A 902 -26.45 -10.12 -9.16
N LYS A 903 -25.42 -9.28 -9.27
CA LYS A 903 -25.07 -8.58 -10.51
C LYS A 903 -24.60 -9.53 -11.61
N ASP A 904 -23.78 -10.53 -11.27
CA ASP A 904 -23.28 -11.51 -12.24
C ASP A 904 -24.40 -12.39 -12.82
N GLN A 905 -25.33 -12.84 -11.96
CA GLN A 905 -26.52 -13.58 -12.38
C GLN A 905 -27.38 -12.78 -13.36
N LEU A 906 -27.52 -11.46 -13.16
CA LEU A 906 -28.25 -10.60 -14.10
C LEU A 906 -27.50 -10.32 -15.43
N SER A 907 -26.18 -10.43 -15.48
CA SER A 907 -25.45 -10.35 -16.75
C SER A 907 -25.63 -11.60 -17.62
N HIS A 908 -25.74 -12.80 -17.03
CA HIS A 908 -25.86 -14.05 -17.78
C HIS A 908 -27.08 -14.09 -18.73
N GLY A 909 -28.23 -13.54 -18.32
CA GLY A 909 -29.44 -13.48 -19.16
C GLY A 909 -29.29 -12.64 -20.45
N HIS A 910 -28.30 -11.74 -20.52
CA HIS A 910 -27.99 -11.03 -21.77
C HIS A 910 -27.23 -11.93 -22.78
N GLY A 911 -26.49 -12.93 -22.29
CA GLY A 911 -25.86 -13.95 -23.14
C GLY A 911 -26.91 -14.82 -23.83
N GLU A 912 -27.87 -15.35 -23.06
CA GLU A 912 -28.98 -16.16 -23.59
C GLU A 912 -29.78 -15.40 -24.66
N MET A 913 -30.08 -14.11 -24.44
CA MET A 913 -30.81 -13.31 -25.43
C MET A 913 -30.00 -13.12 -26.73
N LEU A 914 -28.68 -12.97 -26.65
CA LEU A 914 -27.81 -12.84 -27.82
C LEU A 914 -27.68 -14.18 -28.57
N GLU A 915 -27.59 -15.31 -27.86
CA GLU A 915 -27.64 -16.64 -28.47
C GLU A 915 -28.98 -16.90 -29.17
N TRP A 916 -30.11 -16.54 -28.56
CA TRP A 916 -31.43 -16.60 -29.19
C TRP A 916 -31.52 -15.76 -30.48
N ILE A 917 -30.94 -14.55 -30.50
CA ILE A 917 -30.88 -13.72 -31.71
C ILE A 917 -30.05 -14.42 -32.80
N VAL A 918 -28.92 -15.03 -32.46
CA VAL A 918 -28.09 -15.79 -33.42
C VAL A 918 -28.85 -17.02 -33.96
N ILE A 919 -29.55 -17.77 -33.11
CA ILE A 919 -30.37 -18.92 -33.51
C ILE A 919 -31.49 -18.50 -34.48
N VAL A 920 -32.18 -17.38 -34.20
CA VAL A 920 -33.23 -16.84 -35.07
C VAL A 920 -32.69 -16.38 -36.42
N LEU A 921 -31.50 -15.75 -36.46
CA LEU A 921 -30.84 -15.35 -37.71
C LEU A 921 -30.47 -16.57 -38.57
N ILE A 922 -29.89 -17.62 -37.97
CA ILE A 922 -29.55 -18.86 -38.68
C ILE A 922 -30.82 -19.54 -39.21
N ALA A 923 -31.90 -19.59 -38.43
CA ALA A 923 -33.17 -20.16 -38.86
C ALA A 923 -33.79 -19.38 -40.04
N ALA A 924 -33.67 -18.04 -40.04
CA ALA A 924 -34.13 -17.20 -41.15
C ALA A 924 -33.31 -17.42 -42.43
N GLU A 925 -31.99 -17.59 -42.34
CA GLU A 925 -31.13 -17.85 -43.51
C GLU A 925 -31.39 -19.25 -44.10
N ILE A 926 -31.62 -20.27 -43.24
CA ILE A 926 -32.06 -21.60 -43.69
C ILE A 926 -33.43 -21.53 -44.39
N LEU A 927 -34.36 -20.71 -43.88
CA LEU A 927 -35.67 -20.51 -44.52
C LEU A 927 -35.55 -19.88 -45.92
N VAL A 928 -34.70 -18.86 -46.07
CA VAL A 928 -34.42 -18.24 -47.39
C VAL A 928 -33.78 -19.24 -48.35
N ALA A 929 -32.82 -20.03 -47.89
CA ALA A 929 -32.20 -21.08 -48.70
C ALA A 929 -33.23 -22.16 -49.14
N ALA A 930 -34.12 -22.58 -48.25
CA ALA A 930 -35.19 -23.53 -48.56
C ALA A 930 -36.21 -22.96 -49.56
N ILE A 931 -36.57 -21.69 -49.44
CA ILE A 931 -37.45 -21.00 -50.40
C ILE A 931 -36.79 -20.95 -51.79
N ASN A 932 -35.51 -20.59 -51.88
CA ASN A 932 -34.78 -20.57 -53.15
C ASN A 932 -34.76 -21.97 -53.80
N ILE A 933 -34.45 -23.02 -53.04
CA ILE A 933 -34.47 -24.40 -53.54
C ILE A 933 -35.86 -24.78 -54.09
N VAL A 934 -36.95 -24.40 -53.42
CA VAL A 934 -38.32 -24.66 -53.89
C VAL A 934 -38.65 -23.85 -55.14
N VAL A 935 -38.18 -22.60 -55.24
CA VAL A 935 -38.34 -21.76 -56.44
C VAL A 935 -37.59 -22.35 -57.63
N ASP A 936 -36.33 -22.78 -57.46
CA ASP A 936 -35.55 -23.43 -58.52
C ASP A 936 -36.22 -24.73 -59.00
N LEU A 937 -36.77 -25.53 -58.07
CA LEU A 937 -37.52 -26.76 -58.38
C LEU A 937 -38.83 -26.51 -59.14
N TYR A 938 -39.46 -25.34 -58.94
CA TYR A 938 -40.65 -24.91 -59.68
C TYR A 938 -40.32 -24.17 -60.99
N ALA A 939 -39.13 -23.58 -61.10
CA ALA A 939 -38.69 -22.81 -62.27
C ALA A 939 -38.32 -23.70 -63.48
N GLY A 940 -37.92 -24.95 -63.23
CA GLY A 940 -37.78 -25.99 -64.26
C GLY A 940 -36.54 -25.85 -65.15
N VAL A 941 -35.38 -26.22 -64.60
CA VAL A 941 -34.10 -26.41 -65.32
C VAL A 941 -33.64 -27.85 -65.16
#